data_AF-A0A840KHG8-F1
#
_entry.id   AF-A0A840KHG8-F1
#
_cell.length_a   1.000
_cell.length_b   1.000
_cell.length_c   1.000
_cell.angle_alpha   90.00
_cell.angle_beta   90.00
_cell.angle_gamma   90.00
#
_symmetry.space_group_name_H-M   'P 1'
#
loop_
_entity.id
_entity.type
_entity.pdbx_description
1 polymer ?
#
loop_
_entity_poly.entity_id
_entity_poly.type
_entity_poly.pdbx_seq_one_letter_code
_entity_poly.pdbx_strand_id
1 'polypeptide(L)'
;MKKNVILITVLFTGAVVYGQVGINTAAPKATLDVVGKPSNALSLDGIIPPRLTGDELAAKIYTADQKGAVVYATSAAGIPAGQVANVTGEGMYYFDGNVWMKTSGADTNIYNTSGTLTNARTLTIGGNLLNFLGSDQVTQWASQGYFYQMGLASSPSGDASMALLSADKDSNGKQSRMDIQTFPEGDGVITASGDATSLILQTHMTTNSSPISFVTSAGGEASGTEKMRITGEGNVGVGAATPTENLQVAGNIRIESLPLNGSTNAIYTAPDGSASAAQDQTFTGTRTVVADANGVLGYVSGLPLNSGSWNNVATHTFATANTQDIYQMGKVGVMTDSPTGLFHAYNNSSSTNPFTVESDNAGSFAGNDTYFYGYGTSLTPGLFFISARGSKAIPEILQNGDLMGEYNFGGYLSTGWNYTLTSVRSSYDGDGTTTDSSLDLLTSGLGRMKIAANGNVGINTQTPTEKLDNNGITRLRNLPQNGATNAIYTQSGGTASATQNQTFTGTRTVVADANGVLGYVTGLPSVAEPNTQTLTYARKTVSPIDANTPTNSVVTIGTLSLRFNGTSAGAANMEYNLSSANHVTILYHKAGSGGANLEEWGRQASAANTWYSFNGETGNATRDINPNNRDIAYAIITLHNTKEVYRITANANGNIAADGSVPAVTSSITLFVERLQ
;
A
#
# COMPACT_ATOMS: atom_id res chain seq x y z
N MET A 1 -63.89 119.74 51.85
CA MET A 1 -65.25 120.31 51.80
C MET A 1 -65.41 121.29 52.96
N LYS A 2 -65.72 122.55 52.67
CA LYS A 2 -66.07 123.58 53.67
C LYS A 2 -67.49 123.32 54.14
N LYS A 3 -67.70 123.28 55.46
CA LYS A 3 -68.99 123.06 56.13
C LYS A 3 -69.89 124.28 55.90
N ASN A 4 -70.93 124.13 55.08
CA ASN A 4 -72.08 125.02 55.09
C ASN A 4 -73.29 124.25 55.60
N VAL A 5 -73.77 124.70 56.75
CA VAL A 5 -75.01 124.29 57.40
C VAL A 5 -76.19 124.80 56.58
N ILE A 6 -77.07 123.92 56.13
CA ILE A 6 -78.48 124.25 55.87
C ILE A 6 -79.30 123.15 56.52
N LEU A 7 -79.86 123.49 57.68
CA LEU A 7 -80.96 122.79 58.33
C LEU A 7 -82.19 123.71 58.24
N ILE A 8 -83.37 123.09 58.12
CA ILE A 8 -84.72 123.67 58.11
C ILE A 8 -85.26 123.94 56.69
N THR A 9 -85.95 122.94 56.11
CA THR A 9 -87.42 122.94 55.88
C THR A 9 -87.79 121.81 54.91
N VAL A 10 -88.04 120.58 55.38
CA VAL A 10 -88.94 119.63 54.69
C VAL A 10 -89.57 118.72 55.76
N LEU A 11 -90.75 119.12 56.23
CA LEU A 11 -91.73 118.21 56.84
C LEU A 11 -92.76 117.93 55.74
N PHE A 12 -93.17 116.66 55.61
CA PHE A 12 -94.09 116.09 54.61
C PHE A 12 -93.49 115.66 53.26
N THR A 13 -92.85 114.48 53.26
CA THR A 13 -93.19 113.32 52.39
C THR A 13 -92.19 112.20 52.69
N GLY A 14 -92.68 111.02 53.03
CA GLY A 14 -91.85 109.82 53.21
C GLY A 14 -91.34 109.35 51.86
N ALA A 15 -90.12 109.76 51.50
CA ALA A 15 -89.34 109.11 50.45
C ALA A 15 -88.24 108.30 51.12
N VAL A 16 -88.26 106.98 50.89
CA VAL A 16 -87.16 106.08 51.27
C VAL A 16 -85.94 106.53 50.47
N VAL A 17 -84.97 107.17 51.12
CA VAL A 17 -83.71 107.54 50.46
C VAL A 17 -82.81 106.31 50.53
N TYR A 18 -82.59 105.67 49.38
CA TYR A 18 -81.61 104.59 49.26
C TYR A 18 -80.21 105.13 49.57
N GLY A 19 -79.42 104.43 50.39
CA GLY A 19 -78.07 104.83 50.82
C GLY A 19 -76.99 104.73 49.73
N GLN A 20 -77.37 104.81 48.45
CA GLN A 20 -76.46 104.73 47.31
C GLN A 20 -75.96 106.14 46.94
N VAL A 21 -74.66 106.27 46.74
CA VAL A 21 -74.02 107.52 46.31
C VAL A 21 -73.68 107.41 44.82
N GLY A 22 -74.36 108.19 43.99
CA GLY A 22 -74.01 108.35 42.57
C GLY A 22 -73.12 109.57 42.35
N ILE A 23 -72.02 109.41 41.62
CA ILE A 23 -71.19 110.51 41.11
C ILE A 23 -71.33 110.51 39.58
N ASN A 24 -71.77 111.63 39.01
CA ASN A 24 -72.09 111.79 37.59
C ASN A 24 -73.20 110.85 37.04
N THR A 25 -73.99 110.20 37.91
CA THR A 25 -75.21 109.44 37.53
C THR A 25 -76.35 109.72 38.50
N ALA A 26 -77.57 109.87 37.97
CA ALA A 26 -78.78 110.02 38.77
C ALA A 26 -79.42 108.68 39.17
N ALA A 27 -78.94 107.57 38.60
CA ALA A 27 -79.42 106.21 38.87
C ALA A 27 -78.23 105.31 39.23
N PRO A 28 -77.65 105.44 40.44
CA PRO A 28 -76.51 104.65 40.86
C PRO A 28 -76.85 103.16 40.90
N LYS A 29 -76.00 102.33 40.31
CA LYS A 29 -76.19 100.87 40.22
C LYS A 29 -75.48 100.10 41.33
N ALA A 30 -74.74 100.78 42.21
CA ALA A 30 -74.05 100.22 43.36
C ALA A 30 -74.10 101.21 44.53
N THR A 31 -73.67 100.78 45.72
CA THR A 31 -73.58 101.66 46.91
C THR A 31 -72.73 102.91 46.64
N LEU A 32 -71.69 102.77 45.80
CA LEU A 32 -70.99 103.90 45.17
C LEU A 32 -70.89 103.60 43.67
N ASP A 33 -71.53 104.42 42.84
CA ASP A 33 -71.46 104.34 41.38
C ASP A 33 -70.84 105.63 40.82
N VAL A 34 -69.68 105.51 40.18
CA VAL A 34 -68.93 106.62 39.60
C VAL A 34 -68.89 106.44 38.09
N VAL A 35 -69.72 107.20 37.38
CA VAL A 35 -69.82 107.12 35.92
C VAL A 35 -68.91 108.18 35.28
N GLY A 36 -68.03 107.74 34.37
CA GLY A 36 -67.14 108.65 33.63
C GLY A 36 -67.87 109.45 32.53
N LYS A 37 -67.17 110.43 31.95
CA LYS A 37 -67.57 111.17 30.74
C LYS A 37 -66.61 110.83 29.59
N PRO A 38 -66.71 109.61 29.00
CA PRO A 38 -65.67 109.05 28.13
C PRO A 38 -65.41 109.86 26.84
N SER A 39 -66.33 110.72 26.42
CA SER A 39 -66.19 111.56 25.23
C SER A 39 -65.69 112.98 25.51
N ASN A 40 -65.45 113.35 26.78
CA ASN A 40 -64.96 114.68 27.15
C ASN A 40 -63.48 114.59 27.56
N ALA A 41 -62.57 115.00 26.67
CA ALA A 41 -61.12 114.95 26.92
C ALA A 41 -60.64 115.86 28.07
N LEU A 42 -61.47 116.79 28.56
CA LEU A 42 -61.19 117.60 29.76
C LEU A 42 -61.73 116.98 31.05
N SER A 43 -62.48 115.86 30.96
CA SER A 43 -62.93 115.07 32.10
C SER A 43 -61.93 113.93 32.34
N LEU A 44 -61.16 114.01 33.42
CA LEU A 44 -60.28 112.93 33.85
C LEU A 44 -61.07 111.96 34.72
N ASP A 45 -61.59 110.91 34.09
CA ASP A 45 -62.43 109.92 34.75
C ASP A 45 -61.58 108.96 35.62
N GLY A 46 -62.03 108.71 36.85
CA GLY A 46 -61.38 107.75 37.74
C GLY A 46 -61.74 107.97 39.20
N ILE A 47 -61.37 107.00 40.03
CA ILE A 47 -61.39 107.13 41.49
C ILE A 47 -59.93 107.12 41.92
N ILE A 48 -59.48 108.18 42.58
CA ILE A 48 -58.16 108.22 43.21
C ILE A 48 -58.35 107.74 44.66
N PRO A 49 -57.90 106.51 45.01
CA PRO A 49 -57.93 106.07 46.40
C PRO A 49 -56.93 106.88 47.25
N PRO A 50 -57.01 106.84 48.58
CA PRO A 50 -56.05 107.49 49.46
C PRO A 50 -54.60 107.13 49.07
N ARG A 51 -53.77 108.15 48.88
CA ARG A 51 -52.34 108.01 48.57
C ARG A 51 -51.54 108.11 49.85
N LEU A 52 -50.73 107.09 50.12
CA LEU A 52 -49.84 107.04 51.28
C LEU A 52 -48.47 106.50 50.85
N THR A 53 -47.39 106.89 51.51
CA THR A 53 -46.14 106.12 51.41
C THR A 53 -46.29 104.77 52.11
N GLY A 54 -45.44 103.79 51.79
CA GLY A 54 -45.45 102.52 52.52
C GLY A 54 -45.24 102.69 54.03
N ASP A 55 -44.45 103.68 54.47
CA ASP A 55 -44.22 103.98 55.89
C ASP A 55 -45.44 104.61 56.57
N GLU A 56 -46.12 105.52 55.87
CA GLU A 56 -47.38 106.10 56.35
C GLU A 56 -48.48 105.05 56.47
N LEU A 57 -48.46 104.03 55.61
CA LEU A 57 -49.36 102.90 55.68
C LEU A 57 -48.97 101.92 56.80
N ALA A 58 -47.67 101.72 57.04
CA ALA A 58 -47.13 100.88 58.11
C ALA A 58 -47.44 101.42 59.52
N ALA A 59 -47.53 102.75 59.65
CA ALA A 59 -47.90 103.43 60.89
C ALA A 59 -49.38 103.24 61.29
N LYS A 60 -50.19 102.61 60.42
CA LYS A 60 -51.62 102.38 60.64
C LYS A 60 -51.90 100.90 60.86
N ILE A 61 -52.90 100.63 61.71
CA ILE A 61 -53.39 99.29 61.96
C ILE A 61 -54.80 99.18 61.36
N TYR A 62 -54.92 98.39 60.31
CA TYR A 62 -56.20 98.04 59.70
C TYR A 62 -56.73 96.76 60.32
N THR A 63 -58.04 96.65 60.50
CA THR A 63 -58.68 95.46 61.09
C THR A 63 -59.51 94.73 60.03
N ALA A 64 -60.11 93.60 60.40
CA ALA A 64 -60.99 92.84 59.51
C ALA A 64 -62.12 93.70 58.90
N ASP A 65 -62.60 94.72 59.63
CA ASP A 65 -63.65 95.65 59.18
C ASP A 65 -63.22 96.52 57.98
N GLN A 66 -61.92 96.65 57.72
CA GLN A 66 -61.39 97.39 56.56
C GLN A 66 -60.92 96.45 55.43
N LYS A 67 -61.25 95.16 55.47
CA LYS A 67 -60.99 94.25 54.35
C LYS A 67 -61.65 94.78 53.07
N GLY A 68 -60.88 94.85 51.98
CA GLY A 68 -61.28 95.47 50.72
C GLY A 68 -61.01 96.97 50.63
N ALA A 69 -60.43 97.61 51.66
CA ALA A 69 -59.92 98.97 51.56
C ALA A 69 -58.87 99.05 50.45
N VAL A 70 -58.94 100.09 49.62
CA VAL A 70 -58.00 100.32 48.51
C VAL A 70 -57.21 101.59 48.79
N VAL A 71 -55.90 101.52 48.60
CA VAL A 71 -54.98 102.65 48.70
C VAL A 71 -54.03 102.63 47.50
N TYR A 72 -53.43 103.76 47.21
CA TYR A 72 -52.30 103.82 46.29
C TYR A 72 -51.04 104.14 47.09
N ALA A 73 -50.12 103.18 47.16
CA ALA A 73 -48.83 103.37 47.79
C ALA A 73 -47.94 104.18 46.85
N THR A 74 -47.46 105.35 47.27
CA THR A 74 -46.60 106.21 46.45
C THR A 74 -45.12 105.82 46.50
N SER A 75 -44.74 104.92 47.42
CA SER A 75 -43.41 104.33 47.55
C SER A 75 -43.49 103.02 48.35
N ALA A 76 -42.43 102.20 48.32
CA ALA A 76 -42.30 101.06 49.22
C ALA A 76 -42.28 101.47 50.70
N ALA A 77 -42.59 100.53 51.59
CA ALA A 77 -42.28 100.69 53.02
C ALA A 77 -40.77 100.52 53.24
N GLY A 78 -40.16 101.33 54.09
CA GLY A 78 -38.74 101.23 54.43
C GLY A 78 -38.40 99.88 55.09
N ILE A 79 -39.35 99.30 55.83
CA ILE A 79 -39.28 97.94 56.38
C ILE A 79 -40.59 97.20 56.05
N PRO A 80 -40.64 96.41 54.96
CA PRO A 80 -41.82 95.64 54.59
C PRO A 80 -42.07 94.48 55.57
N ALA A 81 -42.85 94.73 56.62
CA ALA A 81 -43.25 93.74 57.61
C ALA A 81 -44.70 93.95 58.08
N GLY A 82 -45.28 92.94 58.74
CA GLY A 82 -46.66 93.00 59.22
C GLY A 82 -47.65 93.25 58.08
N GLN A 83 -48.57 94.20 58.26
CA GLN A 83 -49.62 94.47 57.25
C GLN A 83 -49.08 95.02 55.93
N VAL A 84 -47.92 95.68 55.93
CA VAL A 84 -47.31 96.25 54.71
C VAL A 84 -46.25 95.33 54.08
N ALA A 85 -46.18 94.06 54.47
CA ALA A 85 -45.16 93.12 53.98
C ALA A 85 -45.04 93.07 52.45
N ASN A 86 -46.14 93.25 51.73
CA ASN A 86 -46.16 93.20 50.26
C ASN A 86 -46.11 94.59 49.59
N VAL A 87 -46.01 95.69 50.35
CA VAL A 87 -45.90 97.06 49.84
C VAL A 87 -44.45 97.38 49.48
N THR A 88 -43.95 96.70 48.46
CA THR A 88 -42.54 96.71 48.04
C THR A 88 -42.22 97.71 46.92
N GLY A 89 -43.20 98.50 46.49
CA GLY A 89 -43.01 99.55 45.49
C GLY A 89 -44.27 100.37 45.29
N GLU A 90 -44.17 101.39 44.44
CA GLU A 90 -45.32 102.19 44.05
C GLU A 90 -46.40 101.33 43.38
N GLY A 91 -47.67 101.58 43.70
CA GLY A 91 -48.80 100.98 43.01
C GLY A 91 -50.08 100.97 43.83
N MET A 92 -51.15 100.42 43.25
CA MET A 92 -52.44 100.27 43.92
C MET A 92 -52.46 98.97 44.75
N TYR A 93 -52.91 99.07 45.99
CA TYR A 93 -52.99 97.97 46.96
C TYR A 93 -54.38 97.86 47.56
N TYR A 94 -54.84 96.65 47.85
CA TYR A 94 -56.04 96.40 48.63
C TYR A 94 -55.71 95.60 49.89
N PHE A 95 -56.43 95.85 50.98
CA PHE A 95 -56.25 95.11 52.22
C PHE A 95 -57.05 93.80 52.17
N ASP A 96 -56.39 92.65 52.30
CA ASP A 96 -57.05 91.33 52.22
C ASP A 96 -57.64 90.84 53.57
N GLY A 97 -57.44 91.63 54.63
CA GLY A 97 -57.78 91.32 56.02
C GLY A 97 -56.56 91.07 56.91
N ASN A 98 -55.40 90.78 56.31
CA ASN A 98 -54.14 90.52 57.01
C ASN A 98 -53.00 91.42 56.49
N VAL A 99 -52.85 91.54 55.17
CA VAL A 99 -51.78 92.28 54.50
C VAL A 99 -52.31 93.10 53.31
N TRP A 100 -51.54 94.10 52.89
CA TRP A 100 -51.81 94.91 51.71
C TRP A 100 -51.35 94.20 50.45
N MET A 101 -52.28 93.74 49.62
CA MET A 101 -52.01 93.01 48.37
C MET A 101 -51.96 93.97 47.17
N LYS A 102 -50.91 93.90 46.35
CA LYS A 102 -50.81 94.71 45.13
C LYS A 102 -51.86 94.26 44.11
N THR A 103 -52.51 95.20 43.45
CA THR A 103 -53.66 94.94 42.56
C THR A 103 -53.32 94.57 41.12
N SER A 104 -52.04 94.52 40.71
CA SER A 104 -51.64 93.86 39.45
C SER A 104 -50.13 93.73 39.25
N GLY A 105 -49.72 92.63 38.61
CA GLY A 105 -48.48 92.48 37.84
C GLY A 105 -48.24 91.03 37.40
N ALA A 106 -48.53 90.70 36.14
CA ALA A 106 -48.29 89.45 35.37
C ALA A 106 -48.61 88.09 36.03
N ASP A 107 -49.28 87.20 35.30
CA ASP A 107 -49.46 85.80 35.73
C ASP A 107 -48.10 85.16 36.01
N THR A 108 -47.84 84.75 37.25
CA THR A 108 -46.64 83.98 37.58
C THR A 108 -46.72 82.64 36.87
N ASN A 109 -45.90 82.45 35.84
CA ASN A 109 -45.82 81.20 35.11
C ASN A 109 -44.35 80.82 34.88
N ILE A 110 -44.14 79.62 34.36
CA ILE A 110 -42.80 79.04 34.18
C ILE A 110 -41.91 79.82 33.19
N TYR A 111 -42.47 80.75 32.42
CA TYR A 111 -41.74 81.54 31.43
C TYR A 111 -41.22 82.87 31.97
N ASN A 112 -41.84 83.41 33.03
CA ASN A 112 -41.57 84.79 33.47
C ASN A 112 -41.08 84.92 34.93
N THR A 113 -41.16 83.86 35.75
CA THR A 113 -40.66 83.91 37.13
C THR A 113 -40.20 82.53 37.61
N SER A 114 -39.05 82.46 38.28
CA SER A 114 -38.60 81.24 38.97
C SER A 114 -39.47 80.96 40.21
N GLY A 115 -39.86 79.70 40.44
CA GLY A 115 -40.68 79.30 41.58
C GLY A 115 -40.48 77.84 41.99
N THR A 116 -41.00 77.44 43.14
CA THR A 116 -40.94 76.06 43.65
C THR A 116 -42.27 75.36 43.45
N LEU A 117 -42.29 74.20 42.78
CA LEU A 117 -43.46 73.34 42.74
C LEU A 117 -43.60 72.60 44.08
N THR A 118 -44.75 72.72 44.74
CA THR A 118 -45.00 72.07 46.05
C THR A 118 -45.52 70.63 45.94
N ASN A 119 -45.90 70.20 44.73
CA ASN A 119 -46.43 68.87 44.43
C ASN A 119 -46.10 68.49 42.97
N ALA A 120 -46.11 67.20 42.65
CA ALA A 120 -45.96 66.71 41.29
C ALA A 120 -47.05 67.30 40.35
N ARG A 121 -46.71 67.48 39.08
CA ARG A 121 -47.60 67.97 38.03
C ARG A 121 -47.56 66.98 36.87
N THR A 122 -48.74 66.60 36.37
CA THR A 122 -48.87 65.88 35.12
C THR A 122 -49.22 66.88 34.03
N LEU A 123 -48.39 66.98 32.99
CA LEU A 123 -48.69 67.77 31.81
C LEU A 123 -49.56 66.93 30.85
N THR A 124 -50.84 67.29 30.71
CA THR A 124 -51.72 66.69 29.71
C THR A 124 -51.70 67.57 28.47
N ILE A 125 -51.15 67.05 27.36
CA ILE A 125 -51.02 67.79 26.10
C ILE A 125 -52.33 67.85 25.28
N GLY A 126 -53.33 67.04 25.61
CA GLY A 126 -54.70 67.17 25.09
C GLY A 126 -54.82 67.12 23.56
N GLY A 127 -53.93 66.39 22.88
CA GLY A 127 -53.87 66.35 21.41
C GLY A 127 -52.98 67.42 20.78
N ASN A 128 -52.39 68.33 21.57
CA ASN A 128 -51.51 69.40 21.08
C ASN A 128 -50.03 69.01 21.14
N LEU A 129 -49.18 69.78 20.45
CA LEU A 129 -47.73 69.66 20.48
C LEU A 129 -47.12 70.62 21.50
N LEU A 130 -46.06 70.19 22.18
CA LEU A 130 -45.15 71.08 22.91
C LEU A 130 -43.78 71.05 22.24
N ASN A 131 -43.40 72.16 21.62
CA ASN A 131 -42.11 72.33 20.95
C ASN A 131 -41.16 73.20 21.79
N PHE A 132 -39.92 72.75 21.90
CA PHE A 132 -38.78 73.59 22.26
C PHE A 132 -38.03 73.92 20.98
N LEU A 133 -38.14 75.18 20.55
CA LEU A 133 -37.54 75.65 19.30
C LEU A 133 -36.12 76.15 19.57
N GLY A 134 -35.13 75.44 19.04
CA GLY A 134 -33.75 75.93 18.90
C GLY A 134 -33.53 76.60 17.55
N SER A 135 -32.35 77.20 17.36
CA SER A 135 -31.92 77.76 16.07
C SER A 135 -31.74 76.70 14.99
N ASP A 136 -31.31 75.51 15.40
CA ASP A 136 -30.88 74.43 14.51
C ASP A 136 -31.70 73.15 14.65
N GLN A 137 -32.35 72.95 15.80
CA GLN A 137 -33.07 71.72 16.11
C GLN A 137 -34.35 72.00 16.90
N VAL A 138 -35.30 71.07 16.83
CA VAL A 138 -36.53 71.09 17.60
C VAL A 138 -36.60 69.83 18.46
N THR A 139 -36.85 70.05 19.75
CA THR A 139 -37.29 68.98 20.67
C THR A 139 -38.80 69.04 20.81
N GLN A 140 -39.49 67.96 20.49
CA GLN A 140 -40.95 67.92 20.45
C GLN A 140 -41.50 66.79 21.33
N TRP A 141 -42.49 67.15 22.14
CA TRP A 141 -43.41 66.19 22.75
C TRP A 141 -44.68 66.13 21.90
N ALA A 142 -44.87 65.01 21.22
CA ALA A 142 -45.96 64.83 20.28
C ALA A 142 -47.26 64.38 20.96
N SER A 143 -48.39 64.66 20.32
CA SER A 143 -49.73 64.35 20.83
C SER A 143 -49.97 62.86 21.13
N GLN A 144 -49.22 61.96 20.49
CA GLN A 144 -49.28 60.50 20.69
C GLN A 144 -48.40 60.01 21.86
N GLY A 145 -47.66 60.91 22.52
CA GLY A 145 -46.73 60.57 23.61
C GLY A 145 -45.31 60.27 23.17
N TYR A 146 -44.99 60.41 21.87
CA TYR A 146 -43.62 60.27 21.38
C TYR A 146 -42.77 61.50 21.68
N PHE A 147 -41.48 61.25 21.89
CA PHE A 147 -40.44 62.27 21.94
C PHE A 147 -39.71 62.30 20.61
N TYR A 148 -39.65 63.46 19.96
CA TYR A 148 -38.89 63.66 18.73
C TYR A 148 -37.77 64.67 18.95
N GLN A 149 -36.60 64.34 18.44
CA GLN A 149 -35.53 65.29 18.17
C GLN A 149 -35.41 65.43 16.65
N MET A 150 -35.44 66.67 16.15
CA MET A 150 -35.46 66.94 14.71
C MET A 150 -34.44 68.03 14.37
N GLY A 151 -33.63 67.79 13.33
CA GLY A 151 -32.85 68.84 12.68
C GLY A 151 -33.75 69.74 11.86
N LEU A 152 -33.56 71.05 11.93
CA LEU A 152 -34.27 72.00 11.08
C LEU A 152 -33.63 72.04 9.70
N ALA A 153 -34.45 72.09 8.65
CA ALA A 153 -33.97 72.26 7.27
C ALA A 153 -33.19 73.59 7.06
N SER A 154 -33.40 74.58 7.93
CA SER A 154 -32.64 75.83 7.94
C SER A 154 -31.29 75.73 8.63
N SER A 155 -31.01 74.64 9.36
CA SER A 155 -29.73 74.45 10.01
C SER A 155 -28.64 74.11 8.99
N PRO A 156 -27.45 74.70 9.08
CA PRO A 156 -26.32 74.35 8.20
C PRO A 156 -25.89 72.88 8.30
N SER A 157 -26.06 72.24 9.46
CA SER A 157 -25.75 70.82 9.67
C SER A 157 -26.95 69.91 9.42
N GLY A 158 -28.16 70.40 9.68
CA GLY A 158 -29.42 69.65 9.48
C GLY A 158 -29.56 68.41 10.37
N ASP A 159 -28.65 68.19 11.32
CA ASP A 159 -28.60 67.02 12.17
C ASP A 159 -29.62 67.09 13.31
N ALA A 160 -30.09 65.93 13.75
CA ALA A 160 -30.85 65.79 14.98
C ALA A 160 -29.97 65.12 16.02
N SER A 161 -29.73 65.77 17.16
CA SER A 161 -28.80 65.28 18.19
C SER A 161 -29.38 65.41 19.60
N MET A 162 -29.17 64.38 20.41
CA MET A 162 -29.46 64.37 21.84
C MET A 162 -28.18 64.00 22.60
N ALA A 163 -27.75 64.88 23.50
CA ALA A 163 -26.54 64.68 24.31
C ALA A 163 -26.87 64.49 25.80
N LEU A 164 -26.27 63.48 26.42
CA LEU A 164 -26.26 63.24 27.86
C LEU A 164 -24.86 63.52 28.39
N LEU A 165 -24.74 64.43 29.35
CA LEU A 165 -23.46 64.81 29.96
C LEU A 165 -23.45 64.47 31.45
N SER A 166 -22.37 63.87 31.92
CA SER A 166 -22.08 63.73 33.35
C SER A 166 -21.12 64.83 33.80
N ALA A 167 -21.18 65.18 35.09
CA ALA A 167 -20.21 66.11 35.68
C ALA A 167 -18.78 65.60 35.50
N ASP A 168 -17.87 66.51 35.17
CA ASP A 168 -16.43 66.30 35.22
C ASP A 168 -16.04 66.11 36.69
N LYS A 169 -15.60 64.90 37.06
CA LYS A 169 -15.19 64.57 38.43
C LYS A 169 -13.68 64.56 38.63
N ASP A 170 -12.89 64.49 37.57
CA ASP A 170 -11.43 64.49 37.66
C ASP A 170 -10.82 65.89 37.39
N SER A 171 -11.68 66.85 37.05
CA SER A 171 -11.35 68.25 36.78
C SER A 171 -10.38 68.45 35.61
N ASN A 172 -10.37 67.52 34.64
CA ASN A 172 -9.52 67.60 33.46
C ASN A 172 -10.10 68.53 32.37
N GLY A 173 -11.33 69.03 32.55
CA GLY A 173 -12.04 69.90 31.61
C GLY A 173 -12.90 69.16 30.58
N LYS A 174 -13.03 67.83 30.68
CA LYS A 174 -13.89 66.99 29.84
C LYS A 174 -14.97 66.34 30.69
N GLN A 175 -16.10 66.08 30.05
CA GLN A 175 -17.24 65.41 30.68
C GLN A 175 -17.43 64.07 29.99
N SER A 176 -17.88 63.05 30.73
CA SER A 176 -18.40 61.85 30.07
C SER A 176 -19.66 62.24 29.29
N ARG A 177 -19.66 61.96 27.99
CA ARG A 177 -20.71 62.38 27.07
C ARG A 177 -21.23 61.17 26.29
N MET A 178 -22.55 61.08 26.13
CA MET A 178 -23.20 60.14 25.22
C MET A 178 -24.12 60.90 24.28
N ASP A 179 -23.98 60.69 22.97
CA ASP A 179 -24.80 61.32 21.94
C ASP A 179 -25.60 60.27 21.16
N ILE A 180 -26.85 60.57 20.87
CA ILE A 180 -27.68 59.87 19.87
C ILE A 180 -27.95 60.88 18.76
N GLN A 181 -27.46 60.60 17.56
CA GLN A 181 -27.44 61.57 16.46
C GLN A 181 -27.82 60.93 15.13
N THR A 182 -28.54 61.67 14.30
CA THR A 182 -28.81 61.29 12.90
C THR A 182 -28.43 62.43 11.97
N PHE A 183 -27.73 62.12 10.89
CA PHE A 183 -27.38 63.07 9.84
C PHE A 183 -28.38 63.01 8.66
N PRO A 184 -28.66 64.12 7.97
CA PRO A 184 -29.50 64.12 6.77
C PRO A 184 -28.98 63.13 5.73
N GLU A 185 -29.81 62.16 5.33
CA GLU A 185 -29.45 61.11 4.36
C GLU A 185 -28.15 60.34 4.70
N GLY A 186 -27.78 60.32 5.98
CA GLY A 186 -26.51 59.78 6.47
C GLY A 186 -26.69 58.84 7.65
N ASP A 187 -25.61 58.67 8.41
CA ASP A 187 -25.56 57.69 9.49
C ASP A 187 -26.46 58.09 10.69
N GLY A 188 -27.06 57.08 11.31
CA GLY A 188 -27.57 57.16 12.68
C GLY A 188 -26.53 56.59 13.63
N VAL A 189 -26.06 57.38 14.59
CA VAL A 189 -24.91 57.05 15.43
C VAL A 189 -25.27 57.17 16.91
N ILE A 190 -24.74 56.25 17.72
CA ILE A 190 -24.69 56.36 19.18
C ILE A 190 -23.21 56.42 19.57
N THR A 191 -22.80 57.52 20.21
CA THR A 191 -21.39 57.79 20.52
C THR A 191 -21.20 57.99 22.01
N ALA A 192 -20.21 57.32 22.61
CA ALA A 192 -19.68 57.67 23.93
C ALA A 192 -18.34 58.39 23.75
N SER A 193 -18.17 59.58 24.34
CA SER A 193 -17.00 60.44 24.17
C SER A 193 -16.61 61.18 25.47
N GLY A 194 -15.55 61.97 25.42
CA GLY A 194 -14.98 62.65 26.59
C GLY A 194 -14.39 61.65 27.58
N ASP A 195 -14.78 61.72 28.85
CA ASP A 195 -14.29 60.82 29.92
C ASP A 195 -15.15 59.55 30.08
N ALA A 196 -16.00 59.23 29.11
CA ALA A 196 -16.70 57.96 29.10
C ALA A 196 -15.69 56.82 28.86
N THR A 197 -15.74 55.77 29.69
CA THR A 197 -14.80 54.63 29.60
C THR A 197 -15.34 53.47 28.75
N SER A 198 -16.63 53.47 28.43
CA SER A 198 -17.27 52.45 27.60
C SER A 198 -18.64 52.93 27.07
N LEU A 199 -19.10 52.30 25.99
CA LEU A 199 -20.50 52.27 25.59
C LEU A 199 -21.01 50.84 25.82
N ILE A 200 -21.96 50.67 26.74
CA ILE A 200 -22.48 49.34 27.12
C ILE A 200 -23.87 49.15 26.52
N LEU A 201 -24.02 48.14 25.65
CA LEU A 201 -25.30 47.58 25.25
C LEU A 201 -25.55 46.33 26.10
N GLN A 202 -26.54 46.36 26.99
CA GLN A 202 -26.71 45.30 27.99
C GLN A 202 -28.17 44.99 28.30
N THR A 203 -28.44 43.71 28.48
CA THR A 203 -29.62 43.18 29.17
C THR A 203 -29.22 42.82 30.60
N HIS A 204 -30.02 43.21 31.59
CA HIS A 204 -29.67 43.00 33.01
C HIS A 204 -30.92 42.72 33.85
N MET A 205 -30.78 41.81 34.82
CA MET A 205 -31.86 41.44 35.76
C MET A 205 -33.19 41.05 35.07
N THR A 206 -33.12 40.35 33.93
CA THR A 206 -34.30 39.88 33.21
C THR A 206 -34.80 38.55 33.77
N THR A 207 -36.12 38.33 33.80
CA THR A 207 -36.71 37.06 34.28
C THR A 207 -36.58 35.92 33.28
N ASN A 208 -36.36 36.25 32.00
CA ASN A 208 -36.12 35.32 30.90
C ASN A 208 -34.77 35.63 30.24
N SER A 209 -34.22 34.66 29.50
CA SER A 209 -33.05 34.87 28.63
C SER A 209 -33.34 36.04 27.68
N SER A 210 -32.44 37.03 27.67
CA SER A 210 -32.62 38.28 26.94
C SER A 210 -31.40 38.53 26.05
N PRO A 211 -31.45 38.10 24.79
CA PRO A 211 -30.34 38.25 23.85
C PRO A 211 -30.16 39.71 23.42
N ILE A 212 -28.95 40.04 22.97
CA ILE A 212 -28.66 41.24 22.18
C ILE A 212 -28.59 40.80 20.71
N SER A 213 -29.39 41.43 19.84
CA SER A 213 -29.50 41.06 18.43
C SER A 213 -29.20 42.24 17.53
N PHE A 214 -28.42 42.00 16.49
CA PHE A 214 -28.06 42.95 15.45
C PHE A 214 -28.87 42.64 14.20
N VAL A 215 -29.78 43.56 13.85
CA VAL A 215 -30.73 43.43 12.76
C VAL A 215 -30.41 44.47 11.70
N THR A 216 -30.25 44.04 10.45
CA THR A 216 -29.98 44.95 9.33
C THR A 216 -30.95 44.75 8.18
N SER A 217 -31.27 45.83 7.48
CA SER A 217 -32.04 45.83 6.22
C SER A 217 -31.09 45.93 5.03
N ALA A 218 -31.48 45.33 3.90
CA ALA A 218 -30.77 45.51 2.64
C ALA A 218 -31.00 46.90 1.99
N GLY A 219 -31.83 47.76 2.60
CA GLY A 219 -32.29 49.01 2.01
C GLY A 219 -33.54 48.82 1.14
N GLY A 220 -34.02 49.91 0.54
CA GLY A 220 -35.20 49.89 -0.33
C GLY A 220 -36.50 49.49 0.38
N GLU A 221 -36.70 49.96 1.61
CA GLU A 221 -37.85 49.64 2.47
C GLU A 221 -37.99 48.16 2.87
N ALA A 222 -36.94 47.34 2.67
CA ALA A 222 -36.94 45.97 3.14
C ALA A 222 -36.96 45.91 4.68
N SER A 223 -37.75 44.99 5.25
CA SER A 223 -37.70 44.71 6.68
C SER A 223 -36.32 44.16 7.08
N GLY A 224 -35.82 44.59 8.23
CA GLY A 224 -34.56 44.10 8.76
C GLY A 224 -34.61 42.60 9.12
N THR A 225 -33.48 41.92 8.97
CA THR A 225 -33.29 40.52 9.40
C THR A 225 -32.10 40.42 10.34
N GLU A 226 -32.18 39.53 11.34
CA GLU A 226 -31.08 39.29 12.27
C GLU A 226 -29.86 38.74 11.54
N LYS A 227 -28.69 39.35 11.77
CA LYS A 227 -27.40 38.91 11.19
C LYS A 227 -26.45 38.35 12.23
N MET A 228 -26.52 38.89 13.44
CA MET A 228 -25.70 38.46 14.57
C MET A 228 -26.49 38.56 15.86
N ARG A 229 -26.21 37.65 16.80
CA ARG A 229 -26.69 37.75 18.18
C ARG A 229 -25.65 37.35 19.19
N ILE A 230 -25.87 37.83 20.41
CA ILE A 230 -25.31 37.29 21.64
C ILE A 230 -26.50 36.80 22.46
N THR A 231 -26.57 35.50 22.73
CA THR A 231 -27.62 34.89 23.54
C THR A 231 -27.51 35.31 25.01
N GLY A 232 -28.58 35.13 25.80
CA GLY A 232 -28.51 35.39 27.25
C GLY A 232 -27.55 34.44 27.99
N GLU A 233 -27.21 33.32 27.36
CA GLU A 233 -26.27 32.30 27.82
C GLU A 233 -24.81 32.62 27.41
N GLY A 234 -24.60 33.62 26.54
CA GLY A 234 -23.28 34.10 26.11
C GLY A 234 -22.78 33.58 24.76
N ASN A 235 -23.50 32.66 24.11
CA ASN A 235 -23.14 32.18 22.77
C ASN A 235 -23.36 33.26 21.71
N VAL A 236 -22.41 33.38 20.79
CA VAL A 236 -22.44 34.29 19.64
C VAL A 236 -22.85 33.52 18.39
N GLY A 237 -23.91 33.97 17.72
CA GLY A 237 -24.35 33.43 16.44
C GLY A 237 -24.17 34.45 15.33
N VAL A 238 -23.54 34.07 14.21
CA VAL A 238 -23.51 34.84 12.96
C VAL A 238 -24.29 34.07 11.90
N GLY A 239 -25.44 34.61 11.49
CA GLY A 239 -26.41 33.89 10.66
C GLY A 239 -27.12 32.72 11.37
N ALA A 240 -26.84 32.49 12.66
CA ALA A 240 -27.43 31.42 13.47
C ALA A 240 -28.30 32.00 14.60
N ALA A 241 -29.61 31.77 14.54
CA ALA A 241 -30.56 32.28 15.54
C ALA A 241 -30.48 31.50 16.88
N THR A 242 -29.97 30.27 16.87
CA THR A 242 -29.86 29.41 18.06
C THR A 242 -28.46 28.78 18.12
N PRO A 243 -27.41 29.58 18.44
CA PRO A 243 -26.05 29.08 18.42
C PRO A 243 -25.83 28.00 19.49
N THR A 244 -25.32 26.83 19.08
CA THR A 244 -25.04 25.68 19.96
C THR A 244 -23.66 25.76 20.61
N GLU A 245 -22.73 26.49 20.00
CA GLU A 245 -21.37 26.72 20.48
C GLU A 245 -21.15 28.20 20.84
N ASN A 246 -20.11 28.49 21.62
CA ASN A 246 -19.75 29.86 22.03
C ASN A 246 -19.63 30.83 20.84
N LEU A 247 -19.17 30.32 19.69
CA LEU A 247 -19.22 31.02 18.41
C LEU A 247 -19.68 30.03 17.34
N GLN A 248 -20.83 30.31 16.72
CA GLN A 248 -21.32 29.57 15.56
C GLN A 248 -21.52 30.53 14.38
N VAL A 249 -20.97 30.16 13.22
CA VAL A 249 -21.17 30.87 11.96
C VAL A 249 -21.93 29.95 11.02
N ALA A 250 -23.17 30.30 10.70
CA ALA A 250 -23.99 29.59 9.70
C ALA A 250 -23.60 30.06 8.28
N GLY A 251 -22.39 29.73 7.86
CA GLY A 251 -21.80 30.15 6.60
C GLY A 251 -20.29 29.95 6.57
N ASN A 252 -19.64 30.49 5.53
CA ASN A 252 -18.20 30.38 5.38
C ASN A 252 -17.46 31.44 6.20
N ILE A 253 -16.35 31.06 6.83
CA ILE A 253 -15.42 31.99 7.50
C ILE A 253 -14.20 32.17 6.60
N ARG A 254 -13.86 33.43 6.27
CA ARG A 254 -12.59 33.79 5.63
C ARG A 254 -11.63 34.33 6.68
N ILE A 255 -10.47 33.68 6.84
CA ILE A 255 -9.38 34.13 7.73
C ILE A 255 -8.24 34.59 6.83
N GLU A 256 -7.91 35.89 6.86
CA GLU A 256 -6.96 36.48 5.91
C GLU A 256 -5.49 36.19 6.23
N SER A 257 -5.18 35.97 7.51
CA SER A 257 -3.81 35.71 7.96
C SER A 257 -3.80 34.63 9.04
N LEU A 258 -2.99 33.61 8.83
CA LEU A 258 -2.65 32.58 9.80
C LEU A 258 -1.12 32.50 9.89
N PRO A 259 -0.53 32.48 11.09
CA PRO A 259 0.92 32.37 11.21
C PRO A 259 1.41 31.00 10.72
N LEU A 260 2.50 31.00 9.96
CA LEU A 260 3.19 29.76 9.61
C LEU A 260 3.85 29.16 10.85
N ASN A 261 3.74 27.85 11.04
CA ASN A 261 4.43 27.16 12.13
C ASN A 261 5.95 27.44 12.09
N GLY A 262 6.51 27.86 13.23
CA GLY A 262 7.90 28.25 13.39
C GLY A 262 8.21 29.71 13.05
N SER A 263 7.25 30.50 12.56
CA SER A 263 7.46 31.93 12.32
C SER A 263 7.74 32.66 13.62
N THR A 264 8.89 33.33 13.72
CA THR A 264 9.22 34.24 14.83
C THR A 264 8.38 35.51 14.73
N ASN A 265 8.18 36.22 15.85
CA ASN A 265 7.48 37.51 15.90
C ASN A 265 6.11 37.49 15.20
N ALA A 266 5.31 36.44 15.44
CA ALA A 266 4.10 36.15 14.66
C ALA A 266 2.79 36.30 15.44
N ILE A 267 2.84 36.34 16.77
CA ILE A 267 1.64 36.33 17.64
C ILE A 267 1.77 37.32 18.81
N TYR A 268 0.64 37.85 19.26
CA TYR A 268 0.51 38.78 20.40
C TYR A 268 0.23 38.08 21.73
N THR A 269 0.69 36.83 21.90
CA THR A 269 0.50 36.07 23.13
C THR A 269 1.85 35.68 23.71
N ALA A 270 2.07 35.97 24.98
CA ALA A 270 3.25 35.57 25.72
C ALA A 270 3.26 34.04 25.98
N PRO A 271 4.41 33.44 26.37
CA PRO A 271 4.51 32.00 26.63
C PRO A 271 3.55 31.46 27.72
N ASP A 272 3.08 32.32 28.62
CA ASP A 272 2.10 31.99 29.67
C ASP A 272 0.63 32.13 29.20
N GLY A 273 0.41 32.53 27.94
CA GLY A 273 -0.91 32.75 27.35
C GLY A 273 -1.48 34.15 27.58
N SER A 274 -0.79 35.03 28.30
CA SER A 274 -1.20 36.43 28.47
C SER A 274 -0.99 37.25 27.19
N ALA A 275 -1.59 38.44 27.12
CA ALA A 275 -1.43 39.32 25.97
C ALA A 275 -0.02 39.95 25.94
N SER A 276 0.62 39.95 24.77
CA SER A 276 1.86 40.69 24.49
C SER A 276 1.55 42.01 23.79
N ALA A 277 2.32 43.06 24.08
CA ALA A 277 2.15 44.39 23.48
C ALA A 277 2.65 44.47 22.03
N ALA A 278 3.42 43.48 21.56
CA ALA A 278 3.94 43.38 20.21
C ALA A 278 3.90 41.92 19.73
N GLN A 279 4.05 41.69 18.42
CA GLN A 279 4.29 40.34 17.89
C GLN A 279 5.75 39.97 18.12
N ASP A 280 6.05 39.39 19.28
CA ASP A 280 7.43 39.08 19.70
C ASP A 280 7.64 37.59 19.99
N GLN A 281 6.59 36.77 19.87
CA GLN A 281 6.67 35.33 20.08
C GLN A 281 6.66 34.53 18.78
N THR A 282 7.33 33.38 18.83
CA THR A 282 7.31 32.38 17.77
C THR A 282 6.01 31.58 17.80
N PHE A 283 5.32 31.48 16.67
CA PHE A 283 4.15 30.60 16.56
C PHE A 283 4.61 29.13 16.49
N THR A 284 4.37 28.36 17.54
CA THR A 284 4.65 26.91 17.58
C THR A 284 3.35 26.13 17.61
N GLY A 285 2.93 25.68 16.43
CA GLY A 285 1.80 24.79 16.27
C GLY A 285 2.07 23.44 16.95
N THR A 286 1.17 23.02 17.83
CA THR A 286 1.26 21.74 18.55
C THR A 286 0.16 20.76 18.15
N ARG A 287 -0.83 21.23 17.40
CA ARG A 287 -2.09 20.54 17.11
C ARG A 287 -2.53 20.83 15.69
N THR A 288 -3.21 19.86 15.09
CA THR A 288 -3.93 20.06 13.83
C THR A 288 -5.41 20.32 14.13
N VAL A 289 -5.96 21.40 13.61
CA VAL A 289 -7.40 21.70 13.73
C VAL A 289 -8.16 20.83 12.74
N VAL A 290 -9.20 20.17 13.22
CA VAL A 290 -10.13 19.35 12.42
C VAL A 290 -11.56 19.76 12.75
N ALA A 291 -12.51 19.41 11.90
CA ALA A 291 -13.94 19.60 12.17
C ALA A 291 -14.65 18.24 12.15
N ASP A 292 -15.65 18.07 13.02
CA ASP A 292 -16.55 16.92 12.95
C ASP A 292 -17.63 17.12 11.86
N ALA A 293 -18.57 16.17 11.75
CA ALA A 293 -19.66 16.24 10.78
C ALA A 293 -20.63 17.42 11.02
N ASN A 294 -20.62 18.02 12.22
CA ASN A 294 -21.44 19.17 12.58
C ASN A 294 -20.68 20.51 12.40
N GLY A 295 -19.41 20.46 11.98
CA GLY A 295 -18.56 21.65 11.80
C GLY A 295 -17.92 22.16 13.09
N VAL A 296 -17.99 21.42 14.20
CA VAL A 296 -17.36 21.80 15.48
C VAL A 296 -15.86 21.56 15.39
N LEU A 297 -15.07 22.60 15.67
CA LEU A 297 -13.62 22.51 15.62
C LEU A 297 -13.06 21.72 16.82
N GLY A 298 -12.34 20.65 16.52
CA GLY A 298 -11.55 19.85 17.45
C GLY A 298 -10.07 19.86 17.08
N TYR A 299 -9.29 19.02 17.76
CA TYR A 299 -7.88 18.81 17.42
C TYR A 299 -7.50 17.33 17.46
N VAL A 300 -6.55 16.95 16.62
CA VAL A 300 -5.80 15.71 16.75
C VAL A 300 -4.44 16.00 17.40
N SER A 301 -3.92 15.03 18.16
CA SER A 301 -2.62 15.17 18.82
C SER A 301 -1.50 15.25 17.78
N GLY A 302 -0.66 16.27 17.89
CA GLY A 302 0.46 16.51 16.98
C GLY A 302 0.08 17.26 15.70
N LEU A 303 1.12 17.65 14.97
CA LEU A 303 1.00 18.16 13.60
C LEU A 303 0.82 16.99 12.63
N PRO A 304 0.22 17.18 11.45
CA PRO A 304 0.18 16.13 10.44
C PRO A 304 1.63 15.75 10.15
N LEU A 305 1.98 14.49 10.38
CA LEU A 305 3.26 13.99 9.93
C LEU A 305 3.26 14.16 8.41
N ASN A 306 4.35 14.67 7.83
CA ASN A 306 4.62 14.57 6.39
C ASN A 306 4.82 13.10 5.95
N SER A 307 4.14 12.13 6.57
CA SER A 307 4.29 10.72 6.33
C SER A 307 3.47 10.29 5.12
N GLY A 308 3.86 10.77 3.94
CA GLY A 308 3.73 9.93 2.76
C GLY A 308 4.72 8.79 2.94
N SER A 309 4.25 7.56 3.05
CA SER A 309 5.08 6.35 3.28
C SER A 309 6.13 6.07 2.18
N TRP A 310 6.32 6.98 1.22
CA TRP A 310 7.06 6.82 -0.03
C TRP A 310 8.14 7.90 -0.16
N ASN A 311 9.41 7.49 -0.21
CA ASN A 311 10.55 8.36 -0.42
C ASN A 311 11.01 8.29 -1.88
N ASN A 312 11.43 9.41 -2.44
CA ASN A 312 12.09 9.47 -3.74
C ASN A 312 13.48 8.80 -3.67
N VAL A 313 13.78 7.91 -4.60
CA VAL A 313 15.02 7.14 -4.66
C VAL A 313 16.25 8.03 -4.86
N ALA A 314 16.16 9.10 -5.66
CA ALA A 314 17.30 9.96 -5.96
C ALA A 314 17.61 10.96 -4.82
N THR A 315 16.59 11.48 -4.14
CA THR A 315 16.78 12.52 -3.12
C THR A 315 16.76 12.00 -1.69
N HIS A 316 16.31 10.75 -1.49
CA HIS A 316 16.07 10.16 -0.16
C HIS A 316 15.13 10.99 0.74
N THR A 317 14.33 11.86 0.13
CA THR A 317 13.27 12.65 0.79
C THR A 317 11.91 12.18 0.34
N PHE A 318 10.82 12.66 0.94
CA PHE A 318 9.46 12.28 0.52
C PHE A 318 9.23 12.53 -0.97
N ALA A 319 8.60 11.55 -1.63
CA ALA A 319 8.20 11.68 -3.01
C ALA A 319 7.07 12.71 -3.16
N THR A 320 7.17 13.59 -4.14
CA THR A 320 6.21 14.68 -4.40
C THR A 320 5.29 14.40 -5.59
N ALA A 321 5.57 13.35 -6.36
CA ALA A 321 4.74 12.90 -7.48
C ALA A 321 4.82 11.38 -7.66
N ASN A 322 3.76 10.78 -8.19
CA ASN A 322 3.68 9.35 -8.50
C ASN A 322 4.48 8.94 -9.76
N THR A 323 5.12 9.89 -10.43
CA THR A 323 6.03 9.67 -11.57
C THR A 323 7.50 9.62 -11.16
N GLN A 324 7.79 9.75 -9.86
CA GLN A 324 9.14 9.65 -9.33
C GLN A 324 9.47 8.20 -8.99
N ASP A 325 10.75 7.83 -9.06
CA ASP A 325 11.21 6.56 -8.52
C ASP A 325 11.08 6.59 -7.00
N ILE A 326 10.33 5.65 -6.42
CA ILE A 326 9.98 5.64 -4.98
C ILE A 326 10.44 4.39 -4.24
N TYR A 327 10.78 4.51 -2.95
CA TYR A 327 11.05 3.41 -2.03
C TYR A 327 10.38 3.64 -0.66
N GLN A 328 10.05 2.56 0.04
CA GLN A 328 9.61 2.60 1.44
C GLN A 328 10.70 2.03 2.34
N MET A 329 10.80 2.54 3.57
CA MET A 329 11.72 2.01 4.59
C MET A 329 11.05 0.91 5.45
N GLY A 330 9.74 0.73 5.30
CA GLY A 330 8.94 -0.27 6.02
C GLY A 330 8.42 -1.37 5.09
N LYS A 331 7.57 -2.25 5.63
CA LYS A 331 6.92 -3.30 4.85
C LYS A 331 5.79 -2.72 3.98
N VAL A 332 5.76 -3.06 2.70
CA VAL A 332 4.72 -2.68 1.74
C VAL A 332 3.67 -3.80 1.69
N GLY A 333 2.43 -3.50 2.10
CA GLY A 333 1.27 -4.37 1.91
C GLY A 333 0.45 -3.94 0.70
N VAL A 334 0.19 -4.83 -0.26
CA VAL A 334 -0.77 -4.60 -1.35
C VAL A 334 -1.97 -5.49 -1.11
N MET A 335 -3.14 -4.89 -0.84
CA MET A 335 -4.38 -5.56 -0.40
C MET A 335 -4.27 -6.35 0.92
N THR A 336 -3.33 -5.97 1.80
CA THR A 336 -3.20 -6.49 3.17
C THR A 336 -2.68 -5.41 4.09
N ASP A 337 -3.25 -5.32 5.30
CA ASP A 337 -2.83 -4.42 6.38
C ASP A 337 -1.79 -5.06 7.33
N SER A 338 -1.46 -6.33 7.10
CA SER A 338 -0.57 -7.14 7.94
C SER A 338 0.56 -7.78 7.12
N PRO A 339 1.45 -6.99 6.48
CA PRO A 339 2.52 -7.53 5.66
C PRO A 339 3.55 -8.32 6.50
N THR A 340 3.82 -9.58 6.12
CA THR A 340 4.78 -10.44 6.83
C THR A 340 6.21 -10.25 6.32
N GLY A 341 6.42 -9.79 5.09
CA GLY A 341 7.72 -9.44 4.49
C GLY A 341 7.80 -7.96 4.06
N LEU A 342 8.97 -7.53 3.57
CA LEU A 342 9.20 -6.15 3.08
C LEU A 342 8.26 -5.76 1.92
N PHE A 343 7.83 -6.73 1.12
CA PHE A 343 6.75 -6.59 0.14
C PHE A 343 5.82 -7.81 0.26
N HIS A 344 4.52 -7.59 0.52
CA HIS A 344 3.50 -8.63 0.63
C HIS A 344 2.25 -8.19 -0.15
N ALA A 345 2.06 -8.77 -1.33
CA ALA A 345 0.81 -8.67 -2.08
C ALA A 345 -0.08 -9.88 -1.76
N TYR A 346 -1.34 -9.64 -1.36
CA TYR A 346 -2.29 -10.68 -0.99
C TYR A 346 -3.64 -10.43 -1.66
N ASN A 347 -4.15 -11.38 -2.42
CA ASN A 347 -5.46 -11.27 -3.07
C ASN A 347 -6.36 -12.44 -2.64
N ASN A 348 -7.57 -12.14 -2.16
CA ASN A 348 -8.58 -13.13 -1.75
C ASN A 348 -9.68 -13.33 -2.82
N SER A 349 -9.49 -12.83 -4.04
CA SER A 349 -10.43 -12.97 -5.15
C SER A 349 -9.84 -13.81 -6.28
N SER A 350 -10.64 -14.73 -6.84
CA SER A 350 -10.24 -15.71 -7.83
C SER A 350 -10.04 -15.16 -9.25
N SER A 351 -9.97 -13.83 -9.46
CA SER A 351 -10.10 -13.24 -10.81
C SER A 351 -9.01 -12.25 -11.25
N THR A 352 -7.91 -12.06 -10.52
CA THR A 352 -6.81 -11.18 -10.99
C THR A 352 -5.43 -11.74 -10.62
N ASN A 353 -4.49 -11.67 -11.58
CA ASN A 353 -3.10 -12.13 -11.44
C ASN A 353 -2.47 -11.55 -10.16
N PRO A 354 -1.92 -12.38 -9.24
CA PRO A 354 -1.49 -11.92 -7.91
C PRO A 354 -0.21 -11.08 -7.93
N PHE A 355 0.61 -11.16 -8.98
CA PHE A 355 1.80 -10.34 -9.19
C PHE A 355 2.25 -10.51 -10.65
N THR A 356 2.07 -9.49 -11.48
CA THR A 356 2.57 -9.49 -12.87
C THR A 356 3.81 -8.62 -12.97
N VAL A 357 4.92 -9.18 -13.46
CA VAL A 357 6.08 -8.40 -13.91
C VAL A 357 5.97 -8.29 -15.42
N GLU A 358 5.49 -7.15 -15.91
CA GLU A 358 5.37 -6.87 -17.34
C GLU A 358 6.56 -6.04 -17.79
N SER A 359 7.33 -6.56 -18.75
CA SER A 359 8.36 -5.79 -19.46
C SER A 359 7.89 -5.63 -20.90
N ASP A 360 7.57 -4.40 -21.28
CA ASP A 360 7.00 -4.03 -22.58
C ASP A 360 8.07 -3.84 -23.68
N ASN A 361 9.33 -4.08 -23.34
CA ASN A 361 10.48 -3.99 -24.23
C ASN A 361 10.66 -2.58 -24.86
N ALA A 362 10.20 -1.51 -24.18
CA ALA A 362 10.31 -0.13 -24.65
C ALA A 362 11.69 0.55 -24.46
N GLY A 363 12.75 -0.22 -24.12
CA GLY A 363 14.10 0.28 -23.81
C GLY A 363 15.21 -0.29 -24.70
N SER A 364 16.36 0.39 -24.76
CA SER A 364 17.49 0.09 -25.67
C SER A 364 18.29 -1.18 -25.37
N PHE A 365 17.93 -1.95 -24.34
CA PHE A 365 18.60 -3.18 -23.94
C PHE A 365 17.64 -4.34 -24.20
N ALA A 366 17.97 -5.16 -25.21
CA ALA A 366 17.06 -6.11 -25.85
C ALA A 366 16.73 -7.39 -25.04
N GLY A 367 16.36 -7.26 -23.76
CA GLY A 367 16.00 -8.40 -22.90
C GLY A 367 14.93 -8.05 -21.87
N ASN A 368 13.90 -8.89 -21.76
CA ASN A 368 12.94 -8.87 -20.66
C ASN A 368 13.49 -9.73 -19.52
N ASP A 369 14.32 -9.14 -18.65
CA ASP A 369 15.05 -9.89 -17.63
C ASP A 369 14.46 -9.72 -16.23
N THR A 370 14.37 -10.82 -15.48
CA THR A 370 14.12 -10.80 -14.03
C THR A 370 15.36 -11.32 -13.32
N TYR A 371 16.05 -10.46 -12.58
CA TYR A 371 17.30 -10.79 -11.88
C TYR A 371 17.05 -11.05 -10.39
N PHE A 372 17.70 -12.09 -9.85
CA PHE A 372 17.79 -12.33 -8.41
C PHE A 372 19.26 -12.26 -8.00
N TYR A 373 19.65 -11.24 -7.24
CA TYR A 373 21.04 -11.06 -6.78
C TYR A 373 21.21 -11.51 -5.32
N GLY A 374 22.27 -12.25 -5.03
CA GLY A 374 22.72 -12.55 -3.68
C GLY A 374 24.04 -11.81 -3.38
N TYR A 375 24.13 -11.18 -2.20
CA TYR A 375 25.34 -10.52 -1.73
C TYR A 375 25.61 -10.90 -0.26
N GLY A 376 26.87 -10.90 0.16
CA GLY A 376 27.26 -11.20 1.56
C GLY A 376 27.51 -12.69 1.82
N THR A 377 27.25 -13.16 3.05
CA THR A 377 27.52 -14.55 3.46
C THR A 377 26.51 -15.58 2.93
N SER A 378 25.37 -15.13 2.42
CA SER A 378 24.37 -15.95 1.74
C SER A 378 24.36 -15.61 0.25
N LEU A 379 25.03 -16.44 -0.55
CA LEU A 379 25.26 -16.24 -1.99
C LEU A 379 24.26 -17.00 -2.88
N THR A 380 23.15 -17.47 -2.31
CA THR A 380 22.18 -18.34 -2.98
C THR A 380 20.83 -17.64 -3.15
N PRO A 381 20.63 -16.78 -4.16
CA PRO A 381 19.29 -16.35 -4.55
C PRO A 381 18.48 -17.57 -5.01
N GLY A 382 17.19 -17.61 -4.66
CA GLY A 382 16.33 -18.76 -4.96
C GLY A 382 14.89 -18.35 -5.25
N LEU A 383 14.23 -19.15 -6.09
CA LEU A 383 12.79 -19.09 -6.36
C LEU A 383 12.14 -20.31 -5.70
N PHE A 384 11.32 -20.08 -4.68
CA PHE A 384 10.69 -21.14 -3.89
C PHE A 384 9.20 -21.26 -4.25
N PHE A 385 8.79 -22.46 -4.64
CA PHE A 385 7.38 -22.83 -4.77
C PHE A 385 7.04 -23.74 -3.59
N ILE A 386 6.14 -23.28 -2.72
CA ILE A 386 5.73 -24.00 -1.52
C ILE A 386 4.21 -24.08 -1.54
N SER A 387 3.68 -25.30 -1.46
CA SER A 387 2.25 -25.56 -1.50
C SER A 387 1.83 -26.34 -0.26
N ALA A 388 0.63 -26.07 0.20
CA ALA A 388 -0.10 -26.84 1.19
C ALA A 388 -1.56 -26.90 0.75
N ARG A 389 -2.30 -27.89 1.25
CA ARG A 389 -3.76 -27.90 1.11
C ARG A 389 -4.38 -26.94 2.12
N GLY A 390 -5.70 -26.76 2.09
CA GLY A 390 -6.41 -25.88 3.02
C GLY A 390 -6.17 -24.39 2.75
N SER A 391 -6.25 -23.57 3.81
CA SER A 391 -6.05 -22.12 3.72
C SER A 391 -4.75 -21.71 4.40
N LYS A 392 -4.28 -20.48 4.16
CA LYS A 392 -3.12 -19.93 4.88
C LYS A 392 -3.26 -19.99 6.41
N ALA A 393 -4.48 -19.83 6.93
CA ALA A 393 -4.75 -19.86 8.37
C ALA A 393 -4.81 -21.30 8.93
N ILE A 394 -5.17 -22.27 8.10
CA ILE A 394 -5.33 -23.68 8.46
C ILE A 394 -4.77 -24.52 7.30
N PRO A 395 -3.44 -24.69 7.21
CA PRO A 395 -2.84 -25.51 6.16
C PRO A 395 -3.09 -27.00 6.43
N GLU A 396 -3.40 -27.74 5.38
CA GLU A 396 -3.59 -29.19 5.38
C GLU A 396 -2.41 -29.90 4.69
N ILE A 397 -2.17 -31.16 5.07
CA ILE A 397 -1.08 -31.98 4.52
C ILE A 397 -1.24 -32.22 3.02
N LEU A 398 -0.12 -32.28 2.29
CA LEU A 398 -0.09 -32.68 0.89
C LEU A 398 -0.40 -34.19 0.75
N GLN A 399 -0.99 -34.56 -0.38
CA GLN A 399 -1.34 -35.93 -0.76
C GLN A 399 -0.55 -36.35 -1.99
N ASN A 400 -0.33 -37.66 -2.16
CA ASN A 400 0.31 -38.22 -3.35
C ASN A 400 -0.36 -37.69 -4.64
N GLY A 401 0.44 -37.12 -5.53
CA GLY A 401 0.03 -36.50 -6.79
C GLY A 401 -0.25 -35.00 -6.70
N ASP A 402 -0.22 -34.38 -5.51
CA ASP A 402 -0.41 -32.93 -5.38
C ASP A 402 0.76 -32.18 -6.06
N LEU A 403 0.40 -31.19 -6.88
CA LEU A 403 1.37 -30.32 -7.54
C LEU A 403 1.96 -29.34 -6.52
N MET A 404 3.29 -29.34 -6.36
CA MET A 404 3.97 -28.40 -5.44
C MET A 404 4.35 -27.08 -6.13
N GLY A 405 4.67 -27.15 -7.42
CA GLY A 405 5.02 -25.98 -8.22
C GLY A 405 5.45 -26.36 -9.64
N GLU A 406 5.36 -25.40 -10.56
CA GLU A 406 5.75 -25.59 -11.95
C GLU A 406 6.31 -24.30 -12.53
N TYR A 407 7.40 -24.40 -13.29
CA TYR A 407 7.86 -23.35 -14.17
C TYR A 407 7.29 -23.59 -15.57
N ASN A 408 6.40 -22.70 -15.99
CA ASN A 408 5.62 -22.82 -17.21
C ASN A 408 6.15 -21.86 -18.28
N PHE A 409 6.34 -22.36 -19.49
CA PHE A 409 6.63 -21.55 -20.66
C PHE A 409 5.42 -21.59 -21.58
N GLY A 410 4.82 -20.42 -21.79
CA GLY A 410 3.66 -20.22 -22.65
C GLY A 410 3.96 -19.35 -23.87
N GLY A 411 2.96 -19.18 -24.72
CA GLY A 411 3.03 -18.31 -25.89
C GLY A 411 1.65 -18.01 -26.45
N TYR A 412 1.57 -16.99 -27.29
CA TYR A 412 0.36 -16.65 -28.03
C TYR A 412 0.30 -17.45 -29.34
N LEU A 413 -0.69 -18.33 -29.47
CA LEU A 413 -0.96 -19.11 -30.66
C LEU A 413 -2.09 -18.45 -31.48
N SER A 414 -2.34 -18.96 -32.68
CA SER A 414 -3.49 -18.50 -33.49
C SER A 414 -4.85 -18.73 -32.83
N THR A 415 -4.92 -19.63 -31.83
CA THR A 415 -6.10 -19.92 -31.02
C THR A 415 -6.14 -19.16 -29.69
N GLY A 416 -5.17 -18.27 -29.43
CA GLY A 416 -5.06 -17.48 -28.20
C GLY A 416 -3.86 -17.84 -27.32
N TRP A 417 -3.84 -17.31 -26.10
CA TRP A 417 -2.78 -17.60 -25.13
C TRP A 417 -2.80 -19.06 -24.69
N ASN A 418 -1.65 -19.72 -24.76
CA ASN A 418 -1.40 -21.01 -24.15
C ASN A 418 -0.31 -20.85 -23.08
N TYR A 419 -0.62 -21.20 -21.84
CA TYR A 419 0.28 -20.96 -20.71
C TYR A 419 1.18 -22.16 -20.37
N THR A 420 1.03 -23.30 -21.03
CA THR A 420 1.67 -24.57 -20.64
C THR A 420 2.20 -25.34 -21.86
N LEU A 421 2.98 -24.68 -22.73
CA LEU A 421 3.56 -25.34 -23.91
C LEU A 421 4.68 -26.29 -23.51
N THR A 422 5.59 -25.80 -22.67
CA THR A 422 6.64 -26.61 -22.03
C THR A 422 6.67 -26.28 -20.55
N SER A 423 7.09 -27.24 -19.73
CA SER A 423 7.18 -26.99 -18.30
C SER A 423 8.19 -27.87 -17.57
N VAL A 424 8.62 -27.35 -16.43
CA VAL A 424 9.38 -28.08 -15.41
C VAL A 424 8.50 -28.17 -14.18
N ARG A 425 8.03 -29.37 -13.85
CA ARG A 425 6.97 -29.62 -12.88
C ARG A 425 7.46 -30.45 -11.70
N SER A 426 7.15 -30.01 -10.48
CA SER A 426 7.44 -30.76 -9.26
C SER A 426 6.14 -31.21 -8.58
N SER A 427 6.04 -32.51 -8.30
CA SER A 427 4.86 -33.11 -7.64
C SER A 427 5.28 -33.81 -6.36
N TYR A 428 4.40 -33.79 -5.36
CA TYR A 428 4.55 -34.56 -4.13
C TYR A 428 4.06 -35.99 -4.37
N ASP A 429 4.90 -36.99 -4.09
CA ASP A 429 4.59 -38.41 -4.32
C ASP A 429 4.42 -39.19 -3.00
N GLY A 430 4.52 -38.49 -1.86
CA GLY A 430 4.48 -39.09 -0.53
C GLY A 430 3.09 -39.23 0.08
N ASP A 431 3.06 -39.61 1.36
CA ASP A 431 1.84 -39.85 2.15
C ASP A 431 1.50 -38.73 3.14
N GLY A 432 2.21 -37.60 3.07
CA GLY A 432 2.14 -36.49 4.01
C GLY A 432 3.20 -36.54 5.12
N THR A 433 3.97 -37.64 5.23
CA THR A 433 5.05 -37.82 6.21
C THR A 433 6.43 -37.98 5.57
N THR A 434 6.49 -38.44 4.32
CA THR A 434 7.75 -38.58 3.57
C THR A 434 8.07 -37.32 2.76
N THR A 435 9.31 -37.22 2.28
CA THR A 435 9.75 -36.16 1.34
C THR A 435 9.72 -36.63 -0.11
N ASP A 436 9.00 -37.72 -0.40
CA ASP A 436 8.94 -38.30 -1.73
C ASP A 436 8.32 -37.31 -2.71
N SER A 437 9.05 -37.03 -3.78
CA SER A 437 8.66 -36.06 -4.79
C SER A 437 9.30 -36.41 -6.13
N SER A 438 8.66 -35.98 -7.20
CA SER A 438 9.15 -36.19 -8.56
C SER A 438 9.28 -34.89 -9.33
N LEU A 439 10.18 -34.92 -10.31
CA LEU A 439 10.40 -33.83 -11.27
C LEU A 439 10.06 -34.34 -12.68
N ASP A 440 9.13 -33.68 -13.34
CA ASP A 440 8.74 -33.95 -14.72
C ASP A 440 9.17 -32.82 -15.65
N LEU A 441 9.73 -33.19 -16.80
CA LEU A 441 10.04 -32.28 -17.92
C LEU A 441 9.03 -32.54 -19.03
N LEU A 442 8.20 -31.53 -19.32
CA LEU A 442 7.13 -31.62 -20.30
C LEU A 442 7.44 -30.77 -21.55
N THR A 443 7.17 -31.33 -22.72
CA THR A 443 7.19 -30.59 -23.99
C THR A 443 5.94 -30.87 -24.80
N SER A 444 5.38 -29.82 -25.39
CA SER A 444 4.09 -29.87 -26.08
C SER A 444 2.98 -30.45 -25.18
N GLY A 445 3.02 -30.13 -23.89
CA GLY A 445 2.10 -30.65 -22.88
C GLY A 445 2.26 -32.13 -22.51
N LEU A 446 3.27 -32.84 -23.04
CA LEU A 446 3.51 -34.26 -22.79
C LEU A 446 4.77 -34.47 -21.93
N GLY A 447 4.69 -35.36 -20.93
CA GLY A 447 5.85 -35.80 -20.14
C GLY A 447 6.87 -36.52 -21.02
N ARG A 448 8.10 -35.98 -21.08
CA ARG A 448 9.19 -36.56 -21.89
C ARG A 448 10.27 -37.20 -21.03
N MET A 449 10.50 -36.65 -19.84
CA MET A 449 11.48 -37.17 -18.90
C MET A 449 10.95 -36.97 -17.47
N LYS A 450 11.12 -37.98 -16.62
CA LYS A 450 10.74 -37.93 -15.21
C LYS A 450 11.92 -38.37 -14.35
N ILE A 451 12.13 -37.69 -13.24
CA ILE A 451 12.90 -38.20 -12.10
C ILE A 451 11.89 -38.57 -11.02
N ALA A 452 11.74 -39.87 -10.76
CA ALA A 452 10.81 -40.38 -9.75
C ALA A 452 11.40 -40.24 -8.33
N ALA A 453 10.55 -40.33 -7.29
CA ALA A 453 10.96 -40.18 -5.89
C ALA A 453 12.09 -41.14 -5.45
N ASN A 454 12.18 -42.32 -6.04
CA ASN A 454 13.26 -43.29 -5.79
C ASN A 454 14.58 -42.97 -6.53
N GLY A 455 14.64 -41.85 -7.24
CA GLY A 455 15.77 -41.38 -8.04
C GLY A 455 15.91 -42.06 -9.41
N ASN A 456 14.92 -42.85 -9.85
CA ASN A 456 14.92 -43.43 -11.19
C ASN A 456 14.59 -42.37 -12.23
N VAL A 457 15.33 -42.37 -13.34
CA VAL A 457 15.14 -41.46 -14.46
C VAL A 457 14.45 -42.19 -15.61
N GLY A 458 13.25 -41.76 -15.96
CA GLY A 458 12.50 -42.23 -17.13
C GLY A 458 12.67 -41.28 -18.31
N ILE A 459 12.93 -41.82 -19.50
CA ILE A 459 12.84 -41.11 -20.78
C ILE A 459 11.71 -41.76 -21.59
N ASN A 460 10.73 -40.96 -21.97
CA ASN A 460 9.50 -41.42 -22.64
C ASN A 460 8.71 -42.48 -21.84
N THR A 461 8.86 -42.47 -20.51
CA THR A 461 8.12 -43.29 -19.55
C THR A 461 7.97 -42.52 -18.25
N GLN A 462 6.77 -42.56 -17.65
CA GLN A 462 6.47 -41.87 -16.39
C GLN A 462 6.59 -42.78 -15.17
N THR A 463 6.90 -44.07 -15.37
CA THR A 463 7.01 -45.09 -14.32
C THR A 463 8.30 -45.89 -14.49
N PRO A 464 9.48 -45.25 -14.34
CA PRO A 464 10.76 -45.92 -14.61
C PRO A 464 11.05 -47.03 -13.61
N THR A 465 11.29 -48.25 -14.11
CA THR A 465 11.57 -49.43 -13.28
C THR A 465 13.04 -49.56 -12.89
N GLU A 466 13.95 -49.04 -13.72
CA GLU A 466 15.39 -49.03 -13.50
C GLU A 466 15.92 -47.60 -13.30
N LYS A 467 17.18 -47.48 -12.84
CA LYS A 467 17.81 -46.17 -12.58
C LYS A 467 17.81 -45.24 -13.78
N LEU A 468 17.97 -45.80 -14.98
CA LEU A 468 17.73 -45.13 -16.24
C LEU A 468 16.90 -46.07 -17.10
N ASP A 469 15.63 -45.72 -17.29
CA ASP A 469 14.69 -46.45 -18.14
C ASP A 469 14.39 -45.59 -19.38
N ASN A 470 14.79 -46.10 -20.55
CA ASN A 470 14.55 -45.45 -21.82
C ASN A 470 13.56 -46.28 -22.64
N ASN A 471 12.31 -45.81 -22.72
CA ASN A 471 11.30 -46.41 -23.57
C ASN A 471 11.45 -45.91 -25.02
N GLY A 472 12.53 -46.33 -25.67
CA GLY A 472 12.91 -45.94 -27.02
C GLY A 472 14.25 -46.55 -27.45
N ILE A 473 14.78 -46.11 -28.60
CA ILE A 473 16.08 -46.56 -29.12
C ILE A 473 17.19 -45.60 -28.67
N THR A 474 18.19 -46.11 -27.96
CA THR A 474 19.38 -45.33 -27.56
C THR A 474 20.43 -45.30 -28.67
N ARG A 475 20.89 -44.10 -29.06
CA ARG A 475 22.05 -43.93 -29.95
C ARG A 475 23.27 -43.45 -29.16
N LEU A 476 24.33 -44.26 -29.12
CA LEU A 476 25.64 -43.91 -28.52
C LEU A 476 26.65 -43.61 -29.63
N ARG A 477 27.24 -42.40 -29.65
CA ARG A 477 28.10 -41.94 -30.76
C ARG A 477 29.59 -42.17 -30.55
N ASN A 478 30.08 -42.00 -29.32
CA ASN A 478 31.52 -42.00 -29.01
C ASN A 478 31.85 -43.09 -27.99
N LEU A 479 31.71 -44.36 -28.40
CA LEU A 479 32.11 -45.48 -27.56
C LEU A 479 33.64 -45.70 -27.67
N PRO A 480 34.38 -45.75 -26.56
CA PRO A 480 35.81 -46.00 -26.61
C PRO A 480 36.09 -47.44 -27.06
N GLN A 481 37.06 -47.60 -27.95
CA GLN A 481 37.56 -48.91 -28.32
C GLN A 481 38.34 -49.51 -27.14
N ASN A 482 38.18 -50.81 -26.87
CA ASN A 482 38.98 -51.50 -25.87
C ASN A 482 40.49 -51.31 -26.12
N GLY A 483 41.22 -50.89 -25.10
CA GLY A 483 42.66 -50.60 -25.16
C GLY A 483 43.01 -49.17 -25.59
N ALA A 484 42.05 -48.33 -25.97
CA ALA A 484 42.30 -46.94 -26.34
C ALA A 484 42.84 -46.15 -25.13
N THR A 485 44.05 -45.59 -25.26
CA THR A 485 44.64 -44.70 -24.25
C THR A 485 43.94 -43.35 -24.24
N ASN A 486 43.94 -42.65 -23.10
CA ASN A 486 43.35 -41.31 -22.98
C ASN A 486 41.91 -41.24 -23.51
N ALA A 487 41.07 -42.22 -23.18
CA ALA A 487 39.77 -42.41 -23.80
C ALA A 487 38.58 -42.07 -22.88
N ILE A 488 38.78 -42.01 -21.56
CA ILE A 488 37.71 -41.81 -20.57
C ILE A 488 38.09 -40.76 -19.51
N TYR A 489 37.06 -40.09 -18.96
CA TYR A 489 37.16 -39.05 -17.92
C TYR A 489 37.11 -39.62 -16.49
N THR A 490 37.49 -40.88 -16.30
CA THR A 490 37.56 -41.50 -14.97
C THR A 490 38.99 -41.88 -14.64
N GLN A 491 39.43 -41.57 -13.43
CA GLN A 491 40.73 -42.01 -12.92
C GLN A 491 40.70 -43.51 -12.60
N SER A 492 41.88 -44.12 -12.39
CA SER A 492 42.00 -45.53 -12.02
C SER A 492 41.22 -45.92 -10.75
N GLY A 493 40.98 -44.96 -9.84
CA GLY A 493 40.18 -45.14 -8.63
C GLY A 493 38.67 -44.88 -8.79
N GLY A 494 38.18 -44.60 -9.99
CA GLY A 494 36.75 -44.36 -10.27
C GLY A 494 36.25 -42.92 -10.01
N THR A 495 37.12 -42.02 -9.55
CA THR A 495 36.83 -40.59 -9.43
C THR A 495 36.85 -39.88 -10.79
N ALA A 496 36.22 -38.72 -10.88
CA ALA A 496 36.22 -37.91 -12.10
C ALA A 496 37.62 -37.36 -12.42
N SER A 497 37.95 -37.29 -13.71
CA SER A 497 39.15 -36.66 -14.27
C SER A 497 38.74 -35.46 -15.11
N ALA A 498 39.51 -34.37 -15.06
CA ALA A 498 39.26 -33.16 -15.85
C ALA A 498 39.60 -33.33 -17.34
N THR A 499 40.43 -34.33 -17.68
CA THR A 499 40.83 -34.66 -19.06
C THR A 499 40.72 -36.16 -19.30
N GLN A 500 40.62 -36.57 -20.57
CA GLN A 500 40.73 -37.98 -20.90
C GLN A 500 42.19 -38.41 -20.78
N ASN A 501 42.55 -39.02 -19.66
CA ASN A 501 43.93 -39.39 -19.34
C ASN A 501 44.07 -40.86 -18.92
N GLN A 502 42.98 -41.62 -19.01
CA GLN A 502 42.94 -43.02 -18.66
C GLN A 502 42.63 -43.89 -19.88
N THR A 503 43.30 -45.04 -19.94
CA THR A 503 43.04 -46.08 -20.93
C THR A 503 41.71 -46.76 -20.66
N PHE A 504 40.87 -46.90 -21.69
CA PHE A 504 39.66 -47.71 -21.58
C PHE A 504 40.01 -49.19 -21.68
N THR A 505 39.81 -49.93 -20.59
CA THR A 505 40.02 -51.38 -20.54
C THR A 505 38.70 -52.09 -20.32
N GLY A 506 38.13 -52.64 -21.38
CA GLY A 506 36.94 -53.48 -21.31
C GLY A 506 37.26 -54.79 -20.60
N THR A 507 36.49 -55.10 -19.56
CA THR A 507 36.66 -56.32 -18.74
C THR A 507 35.48 -57.28 -18.86
N ARG A 508 34.37 -56.81 -19.43
CA ARG A 508 33.08 -57.48 -19.48
C ARG A 508 32.38 -57.15 -20.79
N THR A 509 31.53 -58.06 -21.26
CA THR A 509 30.64 -57.83 -22.39
C THR A 509 29.27 -57.44 -21.87
N VAL A 510 28.72 -56.33 -22.37
CA VAL A 510 27.36 -55.87 -22.02
C VAL A 510 26.35 -56.71 -22.80
N VAL A 511 25.34 -57.21 -22.10
CA VAL A 511 24.22 -57.97 -22.66
C VAL A 511 22.90 -57.36 -22.18
N ALA A 512 21.80 -57.65 -22.86
CA ALA A 512 20.46 -57.27 -22.42
C ALA A 512 19.61 -58.52 -22.22
N ASP A 513 18.74 -58.52 -21.21
CA ASP A 513 17.71 -59.55 -21.06
C ASP A 513 16.50 -59.30 -21.98
N ALA A 514 15.44 -60.11 -21.85
CA ALA A 514 14.23 -59.97 -22.64
C ALA A 514 13.43 -58.67 -22.36
N ASN A 515 13.68 -58.02 -21.22
CA ASN A 515 13.04 -56.76 -20.81
C ASN A 515 13.91 -55.54 -21.15
N GLY A 516 15.09 -55.74 -21.77
CA GLY A 516 16.01 -54.66 -22.11
C GLY A 516 16.92 -54.21 -20.97
N VAL A 517 16.91 -54.90 -19.82
CA VAL A 517 17.78 -54.57 -18.69
C VAL A 517 19.21 -54.98 -19.01
N LEU A 518 20.15 -54.03 -18.90
CA LEU A 518 21.55 -54.26 -19.20
C LEU A 518 22.25 -55.04 -18.07
N GLY A 519 22.81 -56.19 -18.42
CA GLY A 519 23.68 -57.01 -17.58
C GLY A 519 25.07 -57.15 -18.17
N TYR A 520 25.89 -58.03 -17.59
CA TYR A 520 27.19 -58.36 -18.14
C TYR A 520 27.51 -59.84 -18.05
N VAL A 521 28.34 -60.32 -18.97
CA VAL A 521 29.02 -61.62 -18.87
C VAL A 521 30.52 -61.41 -18.65
N THR A 522 31.17 -62.38 -17.99
CA THR A 522 32.60 -62.30 -17.65
C THR A 522 33.48 -62.42 -18.90
N GLY A 523 34.46 -61.51 -19.03
CA GLY A 523 35.41 -61.52 -20.14
C GLY A 523 34.95 -60.76 -21.38
N LEU A 524 35.87 -60.60 -22.32
CA LEU A 524 35.60 -60.09 -23.68
C LEU A 524 35.24 -61.28 -24.59
N PRO A 525 34.48 -61.06 -25.67
CA PRO A 525 34.12 -62.14 -26.59
C PRO A 525 35.41 -62.74 -27.19
N SER A 526 35.61 -64.06 -27.07
CA SER A 526 36.75 -64.72 -27.72
C SER A 526 36.44 -64.89 -29.21
N VAL A 527 37.28 -64.32 -30.08
CA VAL A 527 37.23 -64.54 -31.52
C VAL A 527 37.80 -65.93 -31.81
N ALA A 528 37.02 -67.00 -31.62
CA ALA A 528 37.39 -68.34 -32.03
C ALA A 528 36.68 -68.66 -33.36
N GLU A 529 37.44 -68.67 -34.46
CA GLU A 529 36.99 -69.18 -35.76
C GLU A 529 36.74 -70.70 -35.68
N PRO A 530 35.69 -71.24 -36.31
CA PRO A 530 35.29 -72.63 -36.13
C PRO A 530 36.20 -73.61 -36.91
N ASN A 531 36.76 -74.59 -36.19
CA ASN A 531 37.26 -75.91 -36.66
C ASN A 531 38.68 -76.04 -37.23
N THR A 532 39.72 -75.86 -36.40
CA THR A 532 41.08 -76.37 -36.69
C THR A 532 41.45 -77.47 -35.67
N GLN A 533 41.78 -78.69 -36.12
CA GLN A 533 42.29 -79.78 -35.26
C GLN A 533 43.76 -80.12 -35.59
N THR A 534 44.52 -80.63 -34.62
CA THR A 534 45.98 -80.92 -34.72
C THR A 534 46.26 -82.38 -35.14
N LEU A 535 47.06 -82.59 -36.19
CA LEU A 535 47.46 -83.93 -36.68
C LEU A 535 48.55 -84.57 -35.81
N THR A 536 48.38 -85.84 -35.39
CA THR A 536 49.38 -86.60 -34.59
C THR A 536 50.09 -87.64 -35.46
N TYR A 537 51.44 -87.69 -35.46
CA TYR A 537 52.24 -88.64 -36.24
C TYR A 537 53.44 -89.24 -35.47
N ALA A 538 53.94 -90.39 -35.92
CA ALA A 538 55.16 -91.05 -35.45
C ALA A 538 56.02 -91.52 -36.63
N ARG A 539 57.36 -91.46 -36.49
CA ARG A 539 58.32 -91.82 -37.55
C ARG A 539 59.46 -92.68 -36.99
N LYS A 540 59.90 -93.68 -37.74
CA LYS A 540 61.12 -94.45 -37.46
C LYS A 540 61.90 -94.73 -38.74
N THR A 541 63.21 -94.51 -38.72
CA THR A 541 64.13 -94.89 -39.81
C THR A 541 65.17 -95.88 -39.28
N VAL A 542 65.44 -96.94 -40.03
CA VAL A 542 66.47 -97.95 -39.73
C VAL A 542 67.40 -98.09 -40.93
N SER A 543 68.72 -98.06 -40.69
CA SER A 543 69.80 -98.20 -41.68
C SER A 543 71.08 -98.70 -40.98
N PRO A 544 71.82 -99.69 -41.52
CA PRO A 544 71.47 -100.53 -42.65
C PRO A 544 70.28 -101.46 -42.33
N ILE A 545 69.65 -102.05 -43.35
CA ILE A 545 68.72 -103.17 -43.14
C ILE A 545 69.53 -104.43 -42.86
N ASP A 546 69.33 -105.00 -41.68
CA ASP A 546 70.09 -106.11 -41.10
C ASP A 546 69.20 -107.06 -40.26
N ALA A 547 69.81 -108.07 -39.62
CA ALA A 547 69.10 -109.04 -38.78
C ALA A 547 68.28 -108.43 -37.62
N ASN A 548 68.59 -107.20 -37.18
CA ASN A 548 67.89 -106.52 -36.09
C ASN A 548 66.76 -105.61 -36.57
N THR A 549 66.62 -105.40 -37.88
CA THR A 549 65.65 -104.48 -38.46
C THR A 549 64.18 -104.78 -38.09
N PRO A 550 63.72 -106.05 -37.96
CA PRO A 550 62.36 -106.33 -37.48
C PRO A 550 62.07 -105.77 -36.08
N THR A 551 63.06 -105.69 -35.20
CA THR A 551 62.92 -105.11 -33.87
C THR A 551 63.11 -103.60 -33.90
N ASN A 552 64.13 -103.13 -34.63
CA ASN A 552 64.51 -101.72 -34.64
C ASN A 552 63.57 -100.82 -35.46
N SER A 553 62.81 -101.39 -36.40
CA SER A 553 61.88 -100.64 -37.25
C SER A 553 60.52 -100.41 -36.59
N VAL A 554 60.27 -100.94 -35.40
CA VAL A 554 59.00 -100.76 -34.71
C VAL A 554 58.72 -99.28 -34.44
N VAL A 555 57.61 -98.78 -34.99
CA VAL A 555 57.05 -97.45 -34.72
C VAL A 555 55.66 -97.61 -34.12
N THR A 556 55.37 -96.90 -33.03
CA THR A 556 54.08 -97.02 -32.31
C THR A 556 53.41 -95.66 -32.19
N ILE A 557 52.10 -95.62 -32.46
CA ILE A 557 51.25 -94.44 -32.25
C ILE A 557 49.84 -94.87 -31.83
N GLY A 558 49.44 -94.45 -30.63
CA GLY A 558 48.19 -94.91 -30.03
C GLY A 558 48.20 -96.43 -29.83
N THR A 559 47.20 -97.12 -30.36
CA THR A 559 47.04 -98.58 -30.23
C THR A 559 47.79 -99.38 -31.30
N LEU A 560 48.32 -98.71 -32.34
CA LEU A 560 48.97 -99.33 -33.49
C LEU A 560 50.50 -99.26 -33.39
N SER A 561 51.14 -100.42 -33.50
CA SER A 561 52.57 -100.56 -33.77
C SER A 561 52.78 -101.13 -35.18
N LEU A 562 53.81 -100.68 -35.87
CA LEU A 562 54.14 -101.08 -37.24
C LEU A 562 55.63 -101.40 -37.33
N ARG A 563 56.01 -102.41 -38.11
CA ARG A 563 57.41 -102.75 -38.41
C ARG A 563 57.60 -103.21 -39.85
N PHE A 564 58.85 -103.19 -40.29
CA PHE A 564 59.30 -103.87 -41.50
C PHE A 564 60.02 -105.15 -41.10
N ASN A 565 59.47 -106.31 -41.46
CA ASN A 565 59.95 -107.62 -41.03
C ASN A 565 61.00 -108.21 -42.00
N GLY A 566 61.96 -107.39 -42.44
CA GLY A 566 63.05 -107.80 -43.32
C GLY A 566 64.39 -107.82 -42.60
N THR A 567 65.23 -108.82 -42.88
CA THR A 567 66.58 -108.96 -42.30
C THR A 567 67.71 -108.64 -43.28
N SER A 568 67.37 -108.26 -44.52
CA SER A 568 68.28 -107.80 -45.57
C SER A 568 67.54 -106.87 -46.53
N ALA A 569 68.24 -106.23 -47.46
CA ALA A 569 67.66 -105.29 -48.43
C ALA A 569 66.73 -105.93 -49.50
N GLY A 570 66.39 -107.23 -49.36
CA GLY A 570 65.43 -107.93 -50.23
C GLY A 570 63.97 -107.72 -49.82
N ALA A 571 63.05 -108.33 -50.57
CA ALA A 571 61.61 -108.26 -50.32
C ALA A 571 61.22 -108.81 -48.95
N ALA A 572 60.50 -108.02 -48.16
CA ALA A 572 59.93 -108.46 -46.88
C ALA A 572 58.62 -107.74 -46.56
N ASN A 573 57.80 -108.36 -45.71
CA ASN A 573 56.46 -107.83 -45.40
C ASN A 573 56.49 -106.67 -44.40
N MET A 574 55.56 -105.75 -44.59
CA MET A 574 55.11 -104.85 -43.55
C MET A 574 54.20 -105.60 -42.58
N GLU A 575 54.38 -105.37 -41.29
CA GLU A 575 53.55 -105.97 -40.25
C GLU A 575 53.05 -104.92 -39.27
N TYR A 576 51.85 -105.14 -38.75
CA TYR A 576 51.28 -104.34 -37.68
C TYR A 576 50.98 -105.20 -36.46
N ASN A 577 50.91 -104.54 -35.31
CA ASN A 577 50.55 -105.12 -34.03
C ASN A 577 49.64 -104.12 -33.32
N LEU A 578 48.66 -104.62 -32.59
CA LEU A 578 47.72 -103.80 -31.84
C LEU A 578 47.86 -104.06 -30.35
N SER A 579 47.86 -103.01 -29.53
CA SER A 579 47.83 -103.17 -28.07
C SER A 579 46.50 -103.71 -27.54
N SER A 580 45.44 -103.72 -28.37
CA SER A 580 44.12 -104.27 -28.06
C SER A 580 43.54 -105.01 -29.27
N ALA A 581 42.69 -106.02 -29.03
CA ALA A 581 42.08 -106.78 -30.10
C ALA A 581 41.11 -105.92 -30.93
N ASN A 582 41.18 -106.02 -32.26
CA ASN A 582 40.39 -105.17 -33.17
C ASN A 582 40.09 -105.87 -34.48
N HIS A 583 38.95 -105.55 -35.09
CA HIS A 583 38.72 -105.85 -36.50
C HIS A 583 39.41 -104.78 -37.34
N VAL A 584 40.29 -105.22 -38.22
CA VAL A 584 41.18 -104.37 -38.98
C VAL A 584 40.84 -104.46 -40.46
N THR A 585 40.71 -103.30 -41.11
CA THR A 585 40.72 -103.20 -42.58
C THR A 585 41.97 -102.47 -43.01
N ILE A 586 42.68 -103.02 -43.99
CA ILE A 586 43.91 -102.44 -44.54
C ILE A 586 43.77 -102.27 -46.04
N LEU A 587 43.86 -101.03 -46.51
CA LEU A 587 44.12 -100.72 -47.91
C LEU A 587 45.61 -100.45 -48.05
N TYR A 588 46.31 -101.18 -48.91
CA TYR A 588 47.77 -101.09 -49.10
C TYR A 588 48.11 -100.92 -50.56
N HIS A 589 49.07 -100.05 -50.83
CA HIS A 589 49.61 -99.83 -52.15
C HIS A 589 51.13 -99.82 -52.12
N LYS A 590 51.76 -100.33 -53.19
CA LYS A 590 53.21 -100.20 -53.40
C LYS A 590 53.57 -99.90 -54.85
N ALA A 591 54.69 -99.22 -55.06
CA ALA A 591 55.28 -98.96 -56.37
C ALA A 591 56.82 -98.93 -56.29
N GLY A 592 57.53 -99.41 -57.32
CA GLY A 592 59.00 -99.42 -57.38
C GLY A 592 59.57 -100.05 -58.66
N SER A 593 60.90 -100.04 -58.82
CA SER A 593 61.60 -100.33 -60.09
C SER A 593 61.64 -101.81 -60.52
N GLY A 594 61.10 -102.73 -59.72
CA GLY A 594 61.30 -104.18 -59.94
C GLY A 594 60.10 -105.09 -59.63
N GLY A 595 58.88 -104.55 -59.57
CA GLY A 595 57.64 -105.33 -59.41
C GLY A 595 56.41 -104.60 -59.95
N ALA A 596 55.30 -105.30 -60.16
CA ALA A 596 54.04 -104.67 -60.53
C ALA A 596 53.57 -103.71 -59.43
N ASN A 597 53.00 -102.56 -59.82
CA ASN A 597 52.28 -101.70 -58.89
C ASN A 597 51.14 -102.52 -58.28
N LEU A 598 51.06 -102.53 -56.95
CA LEU A 598 50.06 -103.30 -56.22
C LEU A 598 49.13 -102.32 -55.51
N GLU A 599 47.83 -102.55 -55.62
CA GLU A 599 46.80 -101.93 -54.79
C GLU A 599 45.86 -103.05 -54.37
N GLU A 600 45.76 -103.27 -53.06
CA GLU A 600 44.90 -104.31 -52.53
C GLU A 600 44.33 -103.93 -51.17
N TRP A 601 43.14 -104.45 -50.87
CA TRP A 601 42.50 -104.32 -49.57
C TRP A 601 42.41 -105.68 -48.86
N GLY A 602 42.31 -105.67 -47.53
CA GLY A 602 42.22 -106.88 -46.73
C GLY A 602 41.53 -106.64 -45.40
N ARG A 603 40.93 -107.69 -44.83
CA ARG A 603 40.32 -107.67 -43.50
C ARG A 603 40.94 -108.73 -42.61
N GLN A 604 41.12 -108.42 -41.33
CA GLN A 604 41.63 -109.38 -40.35
C GLN A 604 41.01 -109.13 -38.97
N ALA A 605 40.67 -110.21 -38.27
CA ALA A 605 40.40 -110.15 -36.83
C ALA A 605 41.74 -110.30 -36.10
N SER A 606 42.23 -109.19 -35.53
CA SER A 606 43.60 -109.11 -34.99
C SER A 606 43.57 -109.12 -33.47
N ALA A 607 44.22 -110.10 -32.86
CA ALA A 607 44.39 -110.21 -31.42
C ALA A 607 45.42 -109.19 -30.90
N ALA A 608 45.29 -108.82 -29.63
CA ALA A 608 46.27 -107.94 -28.99
C ALA A 608 47.67 -108.56 -28.96
N ASN A 609 48.70 -107.72 -29.07
CA ASN A 609 50.11 -108.06 -28.95
C ASN A 609 50.63 -109.12 -29.96
N THR A 610 49.89 -109.37 -31.03
CA THR A 610 50.27 -110.30 -32.11
C THR A 610 50.64 -109.51 -33.37
N TRP A 611 51.74 -109.89 -34.02
CA TRP A 611 52.15 -109.29 -35.30
C TRP A 611 51.40 -109.95 -36.46
N TYR A 612 50.79 -109.12 -37.29
CA TYR A 612 50.06 -109.53 -38.48
C TYR A 612 50.72 -108.89 -39.70
N SER A 613 51.06 -109.71 -40.69
CA SER A 613 51.45 -109.20 -42.00
C SER A 613 50.25 -108.56 -42.70
N PHE A 614 50.54 -107.65 -43.62
CA PHE A 614 49.54 -107.03 -44.46
C PHE A 614 49.06 -108.11 -45.46
N ASN A 615 47.99 -108.83 -45.14
CA ASN A 615 47.46 -109.92 -45.96
C ASN A 615 46.33 -109.42 -46.88
N GLY A 616 46.32 -109.84 -48.15
CA GLY A 616 45.21 -109.64 -49.09
C GLY A 616 44.18 -110.78 -49.06
N GLU A 617 42.95 -110.52 -49.49
CA GLU A 617 41.88 -111.54 -49.54
C GLU A 617 42.03 -112.54 -50.70
N THR A 618 42.68 -112.14 -51.79
CA THR A 618 42.99 -112.99 -52.95
C THR A 618 44.43 -113.50 -52.81
N GLY A 619 44.59 -114.71 -52.32
CA GLY A 619 45.86 -115.27 -51.83
C GLY A 619 46.97 -115.52 -52.85
N ASN A 620 47.40 -114.53 -53.65
CA ASN A 620 48.63 -114.67 -54.46
C ASN A 620 49.33 -113.36 -54.88
N ALA A 621 49.42 -112.36 -54.01
CA ALA A 621 50.45 -111.32 -54.13
C ALA A 621 50.97 -110.97 -52.72
N THR A 622 52.25 -111.19 -52.47
CA THR A 622 52.88 -110.80 -51.21
C THR A 622 52.92 -109.27 -51.14
N ARG A 623 52.34 -108.66 -50.09
CA ARG A 623 52.45 -107.22 -49.79
C ARG A 623 53.82 -106.89 -49.20
N ASP A 624 54.85 -107.37 -49.87
CA ASP A 624 56.23 -107.08 -49.53
C ASP A 624 56.61 -105.66 -49.96
N ILE A 625 57.60 -105.11 -49.28
CA ILE A 625 58.37 -103.96 -49.75
C ILE A 625 59.75 -104.51 -50.05
N ASN A 626 60.26 -104.23 -51.25
CA ASN A 626 61.62 -104.59 -51.63
C ASN A 626 62.51 -103.33 -51.66
N PRO A 627 63.36 -103.12 -50.63
CA PRO A 627 64.29 -102.00 -50.59
C PRO A 627 65.21 -101.95 -51.82
N ASN A 628 65.73 -103.07 -52.32
CA ASN A 628 66.58 -103.08 -53.52
C ASN A 628 65.88 -102.51 -54.76
N ASN A 629 64.55 -102.63 -54.85
CA ASN A 629 63.75 -102.06 -55.93
C ASN A 629 63.34 -100.60 -55.68
N ARG A 630 63.74 -100.04 -54.53
CA ARG A 630 63.31 -98.74 -54.02
C ARG A 630 61.79 -98.63 -53.94
N ASP A 631 61.16 -99.69 -53.45
CA ASP A 631 59.72 -99.71 -53.28
C ASP A 631 59.29 -98.65 -52.25
N ILE A 632 58.28 -97.85 -52.62
CA ILE A 632 57.51 -97.01 -51.72
C ILE A 632 56.13 -97.63 -51.53
N ALA A 633 55.62 -97.60 -50.31
CA ALA A 633 54.29 -98.06 -50.00
C ALA A 633 53.51 -97.05 -49.14
N TYR A 634 52.20 -97.05 -49.29
CA TYR A 634 51.29 -96.39 -48.37
C TYR A 634 50.14 -97.30 -48.00
N ALA A 635 49.61 -97.11 -46.80
CA ALA A 635 48.46 -97.87 -46.34
C ALA A 635 47.51 -97.04 -45.50
N ILE A 636 46.24 -97.44 -45.49
CA ILE A 636 45.24 -96.98 -44.53
C ILE A 636 44.83 -98.18 -43.70
N ILE A 637 44.99 -98.07 -42.38
CA ILE A 637 44.54 -99.07 -41.41
C ILE A 637 43.37 -98.48 -40.64
N THR A 638 42.21 -99.12 -40.74
CA THR A 638 41.02 -98.78 -39.95
C THR A 638 40.80 -99.82 -38.87
N LEU A 639 40.72 -99.36 -37.62
CA LEU A 639 40.40 -100.15 -36.45
C LEU A 639 38.93 -99.95 -36.12
N HIS A 640 38.08 -100.92 -36.48
CA HIS A 640 36.63 -100.77 -36.38
C HIS A 640 36.11 -100.73 -34.94
N ASN A 641 36.77 -101.42 -34.00
CA ASN A 641 36.34 -101.43 -32.60
C ASN A 641 36.66 -100.13 -31.88
N THR A 642 37.83 -99.52 -32.15
CA THR A 642 38.26 -98.27 -31.52
C THR A 642 37.89 -97.03 -32.34
N LYS A 643 37.38 -97.23 -33.56
CA LYS A 643 37.06 -96.19 -34.55
C LYS A 643 38.27 -95.33 -34.93
N GLU A 644 39.47 -95.90 -34.85
CA GLU A 644 40.71 -95.20 -35.17
C GLU A 644 41.10 -95.47 -36.63
N VAL A 645 41.54 -94.43 -37.32
CA VAL A 645 42.05 -94.53 -38.69
C VAL A 645 43.49 -94.06 -38.72
N TYR A 646 44.36 -94.88 -39.30
CA TYR A 646 45.78 -94.59 -39.43
C TYR A 646 46.18 -94.53 -40.89
N ARG A 647 47.02 -93.57 -41.24
CA ARG A 647 47.70 -93.51 -42.53
C ARG A 647 49.17 -93.85 -42.35
N ILE A 648 49.70 -94.70 -43.21
CA ILE A 648 51.06 -95.19 -43.17
C ILE A 648 51.75 -94.86 -44.48
N THR A 649 53.01 -94.43 -44.39
CA THR A 649 53.94 -94.34 -45.51
C THR A 649 55.21 -95.10 -45.15
N ALA A 650 55.65 -95.99 -46.04
CA ALA A 650 56.89 -96.74 -45.92
C ALA A 650 57.77 -96.44 -47.14
N ASN A 651 58.97 -95.94 -46.90
CA ASN A 651 59.94 -95.64 -47.95
C ASN A 651 61.20 -96.47 -47.71
N ALA A 652 61.54 -97.32 -48.68
CA ALA A 652 62.67 -98.23 -48.57
C ALA A 652 63.68 -98.01 -49.70
N ASN A 653 64.96 -98.23 -49.39
CA ASN A 653 66.02 -98.28 -50.39
C ASN A 653 67.03 -99.38 -50.06
N GLY A 654 67.60 -99.99 -51.09
CA GLY A 654 68.75 -100.90 -50.98
C GLY A 654 70.05 -100.10 -50.84
N ASN A 655 71.18 -100.80 -50.92
CA ASN A 655 72.47 -100.10 -51.04
C ASN A 655 72.53 -99.42 -52.41
N ILE A 656 72.62 -98.09 -52.41
CA ILE A 656 72.74 -97.26 -53.61
C ILE A 656 74.19 -96.81 -53.71
N ALA A 657 74.86 -97.15 -54.81
CA ALA A 657 76.21 -96.66 -55.07
C ALA A 657 76.23 -95.13 -55.26
N ALA A 658 77.38 -94.50 -55.02
CA ALA A 658 77.56 -93.09 -55.33
C ALA A 658 77.43 -92.84 -56.85
N ASP A 659 76.84 -91.72 -57.24
CA ASP A 659 76.73 -91.28 -58.63
C ASP A 659 77.09 -89.79 -58.74
N GLY A 660 78.20 -89.49 -59.41
CA GLY A 660 78.77 -88.14 -59.45
C GLY A 660 79.09 -87.58 -58.05
N SER A 661 78.48 -86.44 -57.71
CA SER A 661 78.58 -85.80 -56.39
C SER A 661 77.58 -86.32 -55.36
N VAL A 662 76.70 -87.26 -55.74
CA VAL A 662 75.68 -87.85 -54.85
C VAL A 662 76.32 -89.01 -54.07
N PRO A 663 76.39 -88.95 -52.72
CA PRO A 663 77.02 -89.99 -51.91
C PRO A 663 76.29 -91.33 -51.98
N ALA A 664 77.03 -92.42 -51.75
CA ALA A 664 76.42 -93.75 -51.58
C ALA A 664 75.51 -93.76 -50.34
N VAL A 665 74.37 -94.46 -50.45
CA VAL A 665 73.40 -94.61 -49.36
C VAL A 665 73.29 -96.08 -49.01
N THR A 666 73.39 -96.42 -47.72
CA THR A 666 73.18 -97.79 -47.24
C THR A 666 71.69 -98.11 -47.22
N SER A 667 71.35 -99.40 -47.30
CA SER A 667 69.95 -99.84 -47.30
C SER A 667 69.18 -99.30 -46.09
N SER A 668 67.99 -98.75 -46.30
CA SER A 668 67.19 -98.20 -45.20
C SER A 668 65.70 -98.43 -45.39
N ILE A 669 64.97 -98.42 -44.28
CA ILE A 669 63.51 -98.35 -44.25
C ILE A 669 63.08 -97.20 -43.34
N THR A 670 62.21 -96.33 -43.85
CA THR A 670 61.55 -95.28 -43.07
C THR A 670 60.06 -95.53 -43.03
N LEU A 671 59.52 -95.67 -41.82
CA LEU A 671 58.10 -95.81 -41.55
C LEU A 671 57.57 -94.51 -40.95
N PHE A 672 56.46 -94.02 -41.49
CA PHE A 672 55.74 -92.84 -41.04
C PHE A 672 54.28 -93.25 -40.81
N VAL A 673 53.73 -92.94 -39.64
CA VAL A 673 52.37 -93.32 -39.25
C VAL A 673 51.64 -92.13 -38.66
N GLU A 674 50.48 -91.80 -39.19
CA GLU A 674 49.61 -90.71 -38.77
C GLU A 674 48.32 -91.27 -38.17
N ARG A 675 47.85 -90.70 -37.06
CA ARG A 675 46.52 -90.98 -36.51
C ARG A 675 45.57 -89.86 -36.94
N LEU A 676 44.53 -90.20 -37.69
CA LEU A 676 43.51 -89.26 -38.15
C LEU A 676 42.43 -89.14 -37.05
N GLN A 677 42.16 -87.92 -36.58
CA GLN A 677 41.15 -87.61 -35.55
C GLN A 677 39.77 -87.36 -36.16
#